data_AF-A0A9D1INC1-F1
#
_entry.id   AF-A0A9D1INC1-F1
#
_cell.length_a   1.000
_cell.length_b   1.000
_cell.length_c   1.000
_cell.angle_alpha   90.00
_cell.angle_beta   90.00
_cell.angle_gamma   90.00
#
_symmetry.space_group_name_H-M   'P 1'
#
loop_
_entity.id
_entity.type
_entity.pdbx_description
1 polymer ?
#
loop_
_entity_poly.entity_id
_entity_poly.type
_entity_poly.pdbx_seq_one_letter_code
_entity_poly.pdbx_strand_id
1 'polypeptide(L)'
;MRLKTRKKEFQKKPKNRINLIMYLLFCTFVLSLSVGYAALNREIKISGEATFRVEEDIRVTDINLSETINKGLENYAPDYSKDTIKMGVDLNEVTSEVVYNVEITNSGNVAMWIDSIEAPVNNNTNMEYVLEGIGIKELMQPGDIKEFKVRIKYKEGITLPENTNLDIVIKFNFTKPESILAQGNSGNETSTFYNGTITKESVETIEFLPTLEVGDNAIGSWDASYNKDGSVIAWYTDIDNNDLYELYIGGVGEIEAPVNSSYLFGNFSNLTSITFDDYFDTSKVTDMTGMFSYCSSINSLNLSSFDTSRVVYFSNTSLSGGMFYNCTSLTSLDLSSFDTSSATNMSSMFNNCTSLQELDLSSFDTSKVQYFGYNSYRGMFYNCSSLTKLDLSNFDTSSAINMNNMFGGCRNLTDIDVSHFNTSNVTNMAGTFANCSQLINLDLSTWDVSNVVNTSLTDAGIGLFSRCSSLESIDLSGWNAINMSSIQYMFSGCSKLNSIDLSGFNTPNLKNMVGTFQNCSSLTELDLSNFNTSEVTNMNSLFNGCSGLVSLNMNFIDTSKVTNMSYMFQNCSSLKNIDLSSLNTAKVSNMTAMFAGCTSLNNLDLSTFDTSSLTNVSTGYYSEGMFYNCSSLTDLNLNNFNTKNVTNMSYLFSGCASLNNLDLSSFDTSKVTNFYGMFNGCSSLTSLDLFNFNTSNATSMARMFYNCSKITKFNLTSFDTSKVTNMQSMFYGCSSIESLVLRFDTSNVSNMSYMFQNCYMLGGLSLLDFTLNDSINLSGIFDNTGSSSAPGKVNVLTNSETVVEKIKELYPDISIAFIDV
;
A
#
# COMPACT_ATOMS: atom_id res chain seq x y z
N MET A 1 43.48 -40.36 89.06
CA MET A 1 44.38 -39.67 90.00
C MET A 1 44.42 -38.18 89.61
N ARG A 2 43.86 -37.32 90.48
CA ARG A 2 43.99 -35.85 90.61
C ARG A 2 44.05 -34.91 89.38
N LEU A 3 42.89 -34.31 89.11
CA LEU A 3 42.58 -32.85 89.01
C LEU A 3 43.73 -31.83 88.90
N LYS A 4 43.62 -30.93 87.91
CA LYS A 4 43.50 -29.47 88.16
C LYS A 4 42.85 -28.73 86.99
N THR A 5 41.68 -28.17 87.27
CA THR A 5 40.91 -27.19 86.48
C THR A 5 41.59 -25.82 86.42
N ARG A 6 41.49 -25.13 85.28
CA ARG A 6 41.34 -23.66 85.25
C ARG A 6 40.53 -23.22 84.02
N LYS A 7 39.33 -22.69 84.29
CA LYS A 7 38.50 -21.88 83.39
C LYS A 7 39.31 -20.66 82.90
N LYS A 8 39.11 -20.26 81.64
CA LYS A 8 39.08 -18.84 81.25
C LYS A 8 38.21 -18.65 80.01
N GLU A 9 37.47 -17.55 80.06
CA GLU A 9 36.27 -17.19 79.31
C GLU A 9 36.50 -16.90 77.83
N PHE A 10 35.45 -17.14 77.05
CA PHE A 10 35.24 -16.51 75.74
C PHE A 10 35.06 -15.00 75.91
N GLN A 11 35.93 -14.21 75.27
CA GLN A 11 35.57 -12.88 74.78
C GLN A 11 35.78 -12.82 73.27
N LYS A 12 34.67 -12.73 72.53
CA LYS A 12 34.65 -12.26 71.14
C LYS A 12 35.08 -10.78 71.13
N LYS A 13 36.11 -10.42 70.37
CA LYS A 13 36.19 -9.10 69.72
C LYS A 13 36.71 -9.22 68.28
N PRO A 14 36.13 -8.47 67.32
CA PRO A 14 36.37 -8.59 65.90
C PRO A 14 37.51 -7.65 65.49
N LYS A 15 38.73 -8.15 65.38
CA LYS A 15 39.84 -7.41 64.78
C LYS A 15 40.65 -8.37 63.93
N ASN A 16 40.17 -8.60 62.71
CA ASN A 16 41.03 -9.02 61.61
C ASN A 16 40.34 -9.00 60.24
N ARG A 17 39.07 -8.58 60.11
CA ARG A 17 38.48 -8.39 58.78
C ARG A 17 39.07 -7.20 58.04
N ILE A 18 39.35 -6.06 58.69
CA ILE A 18 39.96 -4.90 58.02
C ILE A 18 41.40 -5.20 57.60
N ASN A 19 42.19 -5.88 58.44
CA ASN A 19 43.55 -6.29 58.05
C ASN A 19 43.53 -7.37 56.97
N LEU A 20 42.58 -8.31 57.01
CA LEU A 20 42.42 -9.31 55.95
C LEU A 20 41.90 -8.68 54.65
N ILE A 21 41.01 -7.69 54.72
CA ILE A 21 40.50 -6.93 53.57
C ILE A 21 41.58 -6.00 53.02
N MET A 22 42.39 -5.36 53.85
CA MET A 22 43.55 -4.58 53.41
C MET A 22 44.65 -5.48 52.84
N TYR A 23 44.87 -6.67 53.41
CA TYR A 23 45.79 -7.66 52.86
C TYR A 23 45.27 -8.22 51.54
N LEU A 24 43.97 -8.51 51.42
CA LEU A 24 43.34 -8.92 50.17
C LEU A 24 43.35 -7.79 49.14
N LEU A 25 43.07 -6.54 49.53
CA LEU A 25 43.15 -5.36 48.67
C LEU A 25 44.58 -5.09 48.21
N PHE A 26 45.56 -5.25 49.10
CA PHE A 26 46.98 -5.15 48.77
C PHE A 26 47.41 -6.31 47.88
N CYS A 27 46.96 -7.54 48.13
CA CYS A 27 47.19 -8.67 47.24
C CYS A 27 46.52 -8.50 45.88
N THR A 28 45.29 -7.95 45.80
CA THR A 28 44.64 -7.65 44.52
C THR A 28 45.28 -6.47 43.81
N PHE A 29 45.77 -5.46 44.54
CA PHE A 29 46.50 -4.32 43.99
C PHE A 29 47.88 -4.73 43.46
N VAL A 30 48.58 -5.63 44.18
CA VAL A 30 49.83 -6.24 43.74
C VAL A 30 49.59 -7.24 42.60
N LEU A 31 48.47 -7.97 42.60
CA LEU A 31 48.06 -8.82 41.48
C LEU A 31 47.73 -7.97 40.25
N SER A 32 47.00 -6.85 40.37
CA SER A 32 46.71 -5.94 39.27
C SER A 32 47.94 -5.18 38.78
N LEU A 33 48.88 -4.84 39.68
CA LEU A 33 50.21 -4.33 39.30
C LEU A 33 51.05 -5.42 38.64
N SER A 34 50.94 -6.70 39.02
CA SER A 34 51.69 -7.81 38.41
C SER A 34 51.10 -8.28 37.09
N VAL A 35 49.78 -8.21 36.91
CA VAL A 35 49.10 -8.44 35.62
C VAL A 35 49.34 -7.23 34.71
N GLY A 36 49.32 -6.00 35.26
CA GLY A 36 49.72 -4.79 34.54
C GLY A 36 51.20 -4.79 34.16
N TYR A 37 52.10 -5.24 35.04
CA TYR A 37 53.54 -5.35 34.78
C TYR A 37 53.88 -6.56 33.89
N ALA A 38 53.13 -7.66 33.94
CA ALA A 38 53.23 -8.76 32.98
C ALA A 38 52.63 -8.40 31.60
N ALA A 39 51.66 -7.47 31.55
CA ALA A 39 51.15 -6.90 30.30
C ALA A 39 52.10 -5.82 29.73
N LEU A 40 52.80 -5.06 30.59
CA LEU A 40 53.78 -4.03 30.20
C LEU A 40 55.19 -4.58 29.94
N ASN A 41 55.51 -5.78 30.43
CA ASN A 41 56.86 -6.37 30.35
C ASN A 41 56.89 -7.81 29.81
N ARG A 42 55.81 -8.26 29.15
CA ARG A 42 55.97 -9.25 28.09
C ARG A 42 56.63 -8.51 26.94
N GLU A 43 57.89 -8.83 26.66
CA GLU A 43 58.38 -8.71 25.29
C GLU A 43 57.38 -9.46 24.42
N ILE A 44 56.53 -8.72 23.72
CA ILE A 44 55.83 -9.26 22.57
C ILE A 44 56.95 -9.56 21.58
N LYS A 45 57.42 -10.81 21.56
CA LYS A 45 58.10 -11.32 20.37
C LYS A 45 57.05 -11.37 19.27
N ILE A 46 56.91 -10.26 18.55
CA ILE A 46 56.36 -10.28 17.21
C ILE A 46 57.44 -10.98 16.37
N SER A 47 57.41 -12.32 16.35
CA SER A 47 58.14 -13.08 15.34
C SER A 47 57.27 -13.15 14.09
N GLY A 48 57.25 -12.04 13.39
CA GLY A 48 56.70 -11.85 12.05
C GLY A 48 57.41 -10.64 11.47
N GLU A 49 57.83 -10.70 10.21
CA GLU A 49 58.35 -9.52 9.53
C GLU A 49 57.26 -8.46 9.52
N ALA A 50 57.41 -7.41 10.33
CA ALA A 50 56.60 -6.21 10.20
C ALA A 50 57.09 -5.46 8.96
N THR A 51 56.57 -5.84 7.79
CA THR A 51 56.74 -5.05 6.57
C THR A 51 55.81 -3.85 6.66
N PHE A 52 56.34 -2.68 7.02
CA PHE A 52 55.65 -1.41 6.80
C PHE A 52 55.60 -1.13 5.30
N ARG A 53 54.62 -1.71 4.61
CA ARG A 53 54.29 -1.33 3.23
C ARG A 53 53.29 -0.20 3.29
N VAL A 54 53.58 0.86 2.55
CA VAL A 54 52.61 1.93 2.30
C VAL A 54 51.49 1.33 1.43
N GLU A 55 50.23 1.69 1.70
CA GLU A 55 49.09 1.16 0.94
C GLU A 55 49.30 1.37 -0.57
N GLU A 56 49.59 2.61 -0.96
CA GLU A 56 49.88 3.03 -2.34
C GLU A 56 51.40 3.20 -2.56
N ASP A 57 52.02 2.25 -3.27
CA ASP A 57 53.45 2.34 -3.56
C ASP A 57 53.85 1.80 -4.93
N ILE A 58 53.47 2.52 -5.98
CA ILE A 58 54.00 2.33 -7.33
C ILE A 58 55.01 3.44 -7.67
N ARG A 59 56.13 3.05 -8.29
CA ARG A 59 57.22 3.97 -8.63
C ARG A 59 58.15 3.42 -9.71
N VAL A 60 58.84 4.31 -10.40
CA VAL A 60 60.02 3.95 -11.21
C VAL A 60 61.12 3.46 -10.28
N THR A 61 61.68 2.30 -10.59
CA THR A 61 62.73 1.63 -9.80
C THR A 61 64.05 1.52 -10.55
N ASP A 62 64.05 1.67 -11.87
CA ASP A 62 65.27 1.66 -12.66
C ASP A 62 65.10 2.33 -14.04
N ILE A 63 66.20 2.85 -14.60
CA ILE A 63 66.29 3.32 -16.00
C ILE A 63 67.73 3.18 -16.49
N ASN A 64 67.90 2.50 -17.64
CA ASN A 64 69.22 2.30 -18.24
C ASN A 64 69.17 2.42 -19.76
N LEU A 65 70.25 2.91 -20.36
CA LEU A 65 70.40 2.92 -21.82
C LEU A 65 70.36 1.49 -22.37
N SER A 66 69.40 1.22 -23.27
CA SER A 66 69.25 -0.08 -23.92
C SER A 66 70.07 -0.15 -25.20
N GLU A 67 69.90 0.81 -26.11
CA GLU A 67 70.57 0.84 -27.41
C GLU A 67 70.57 2.23 -28.04
N THR A 68 71.50 2.45 -28.97
CA THR A 68 71.52 3.64 -29.83
C THR A 68 71.59 3.25 -31.30
N ILE A 69 70.91 4.02 -32.16
CA ILE A 69 70.72 3.70 -33.58
C ILE A 69 71.10 4.93 -34.42
N ASN A 70 71.75 4.71 -35.57
CA ASN A 70 72.12 5.74 -36.56
C ASN A 70 72.74 7.01 -35.95
N LYS A 71 73.84 6.86 -35.18
CA LYS A 71 74.55 7.95 -34.49
C LYS A 71 73.74 8.74 -33.45
N GLY A 72 72.65 8.17 -32.93
CA GLY A 72 72.11 8.61 -31.65
C GLY A 72 73.14 8.38 -30.53
N LEU A 73 73.27 9.33 -29.61
CA LEU A 73 74.16 9.24 -28.45
C LEU A 73 73.40 9.63 -27.17
N GLU A 74 73.76 9.01 -26.06
CA GLU A 74 73.36 9.47 -24.73
C GLU A 74 74.26 10.65 -24.32
N ASN A 75 73.66 11.77 -23.92
CA ASN A 75 74.41 12.96 -23.50
C ASN A 75 74.90 12.87 -22.06
N TYR A 76 74.03 12.35 -21.20
CA TYR A 76 74.29 12.14 -19.78
C TYR A 76 73.45 10.96 -19.29
N ALA A 77 73.94 10.28 -18.26
CA ALA A 77 73.25 9.14 -17.67
C ALA A 77 71.84 9.52 -17.21
N PRO A 78 70.82 8.69 -17.50
CA PRO A 78 69.44 8.99 -17.15
C PRO A 78 69.28 9.06 -15.62
N ASP A 79 68.31 9.84 -15.18
CA ASP A 79 67.96 10.01 -13.77
C ASP A 79 66.47 9.81 -13.57
N TYR A 80 66.06 9.38 -12.38
CA TYR A 80 64.66 9.14 -12.08
C TYR A 80 64.30 9.46 -10.62
N SER A 81 63.03 9.78 -10.42
CA SER A 81 62.38 9.90 -9.12
C SER A 81 61.24 8.87 -9.02
N LYS A 82 60.39 8.99 -7.98
CA LYS A 82 59.23 8.10 -7.82
C LYS A 82 58.40 7.97 -9.10
N ASP A 83 58.13 9.09 -9.77
CA ASP A 83 57.14 9.20 -10.83
C ASP A 83 57.69 9.85 -12.10
N THR A 84 58.98 10.17 -12.16
CA THR A 84 59.56 10.97 -13.24
C THR A 84 60.86 10.35 -13.70
N ILE A 85 61.05 10.27 -15.02
CA ILE A 85 62.34 9.93 -15.65
C ILE A 85 62.86 11.11 -16.45
N LYS A 86 64.17 11.28 -16.48
CA LYS A 86 64.87 12.34 -17.21
C LYS A 86 65.99 11.74 -18.06
N MET A 87 66.01 12.10 -19.33
CA MET A 87 66.96 11.59 -20.32
C MET A 87 67.51 12.73 -21.18
N GLY A 88 68.80 12.67 -21.50
CA GLY A 88 69.45 13.58 -22.43
C GLY A 88 70.01 12.80 -23.62
N VAL A 89 69.65 13.19 -24.84
CA VAL A 89 70.05 12.49 -26.07
C VAL A 89 70.60 13.45 -27.12
N ASP A 90 71.57 13.01 -27.92
CA ASP A 90 72.06 13.74 -29.09
C ASP A 90 71.73 12.94 -30.35
N LEU A 91 70.79 13.48 -31.15
CA LEU A 91 70.27 12.86 -32.36
C LEU A 91 70.94 13.48 -33.58
N ASN A 92 72.08 12.93 -34.01
CA ASN A 92 72.96 13.52 -35.02
C ASN A 92 72.50 13.34 -36.48
N GLU A 93 71.49 12.50 -36.73
CA GLU A 93 70.88 12.24 -38.03
C GLU A 93 69.35 12.23 -37.89
N VAL A 94 68.60 12.52 -38.97
CA VAL A 94 67.12 12.50 -38.93
C VAL A 94 66.55 11.11 -38.62
N THR A 95 67.36 10.06 -38.76
CA THR A 95 67.03 8.67 -38.43
C THR A 95 67.70 8.19 -37.14
N SER A 96 68.33 9.08 -36.36
CA SER A 96 68.92 8.72 -35.06
C SER A 96 67.84 8.37 -34.04
N GLU A 97 68.09 7.33 -33.25
CA GLU A 97 67.23 6.94 -32.14
C GLU A 97 68.08 6.56 -30.92
N VAL A 98 67.54 6.81 -29.73
CA VAL A 98 68.12 6.37 -28.45
C VAL A 98 67.01 5.70 -27.64
N VAL A 99 67.27 4.49 -27.14
CA VAL A 99 66.28 3.67 -26.45
C VAL A 99 66.74 3.39 -25.02
N TYR A 100 65.87 3.61 -24.06
CA TYR A 100 66.08 3.29 -22.64
C TYR A 100 65.15 2.16 -22.21
N ASN A 101 65.63 1.26 -21.35
CA ASN A 101 64.78 0.35 -20.59
C ASN A 101 64.41 1.04 -19.28
N VAL A 102 63.14 1.00 -18.91
CA VAL A 102 62.59 1.58 -17.67
C VAL A 102 61.85 0.49 -16.90
N GLU A 103 62.05 0.46 -15.59
CA GLU A 103 61.35 -0.45 -14.68
C GLU A 103 60.42 0.35 -13.76
N ILE A 104 59.16 -0.07 -13.67
CA ILE A 104 58.21 0.39 -12.66
C ILE A 104 57.84 -0.80 -11.78
N THR A 105 57.80 -0.57 -10.46
CA THR A 105 57.41 -1.59 -9.49
C THR A 105 56.26 -1.08 -8.63
N ASN A 106 55.24 -1.92 -8.41
CA ASN A 106 54.24 -1.71 -7.35
C ASN A 106 54.65 -2.49 -6.10
N SER A 107 55.29 -1.82 -5.15
CA SER A 107 55.67 -2.39 -3.84
C SER A 107 54.58 -2.23 -2.76
N GLY A 108 53.43 -1.64 -3.11
CA GLY A 108 52.31 -1.37 -2.22
C GLY A 108 51.50 -2.61 -1.86
N ASN A 109 50.35 -2.38 -1.22
CA ASN A 109 49.38 -3.42 -0.86
C ASN A 109 48.09 -3.36 -1.69
N VAL A 110 47.92 -2.31 -2.51
CA VAL A 110 46.78 -2.18 -3.44
C VAL A 110 47.27 -2.11 -4.87
N ALA A 111 46.42 -2.51 -5.81
CA ALA A 111 46.71 -2.31 -7.22
C ALA A 111 46.72 -0.81 -7.57
N MET A 112 47.52 -0.41 -8.54
CA MET A 112 47.68 0.99 -8.95
C MET A 112 47.65 1.12 -10.47
N TRP A 113 47.02 2.18 -10.98
CA TRP A 113 47.06 2.53 -12.39
C TRP A 113 48.35 3.27 -12.74
N ILE A 114 48.91 2.94 -13.90
CA ILE A 114 49.68 3.90 -14.70
C ILE A 114 48.65 4.75 -15.45
N ASP A 115 48.11 5.76 -14.78
CA ASP A 115 46.90 6.48 -15.19
C ASP A 115 47.11 7.32 -16.45
N SER A 116 48.18 8.12 -16.45
CA SER A 116 48.53 9.00 -17.55
C SER A 116 50.03 9.29 -17.55
N ILE A 117 50.52 9.75 -18.70
CA ILE A 117 51.93 10.06 -18.89
C ILE A 117 52.02 11.45 -19.51
N GLU A 118 52.84 12.30 -18.91
CA GLU A 118 53.08 13.67 -19.34
C GLU A 118 54.56 13.83 -19.73
N ALA A 119 54.84 14.66 -20.73
CA ALA A 119 56.22 15.02 -21.09
C ALA A 119 56.45 16.52 -20.83
N PRO A 120 56.57 16.95 -19.56
CA PRO A 120 56.63 18.37 -19.20
C PRO A 120 57.86 19.10 -19.75
N VAL A 121 58.93 18.36 -20.08
CA VAL A 121 60.09 18.91 -20.79
C VAL A 121 60.28 18.13 -22.08
N ASN A 122 60.17 18.85 -23.19
CA ASN A 122 60.57 18.42 -24.52
C ASN A 122 61.11 19.68 -25.22
N ASN A 123 62.42 19.82 -25.26
CA ASN A 123 63.07 21.06 -25.69
C ASN A 123 63.17 21.20 -27.23
N ASN A 124 62.60 20.27 -28.00
CA ASN A 124 62.57 20.34 -29.46
C ASN A 124 61.27 19.76 -30.04
N THR A 125 60.45 20.60 -30.64
CA THR A 125 59.13 20.21 -31.18
C THR A 125 59.16 19.17 -32.30
N ASN A 126 60.33 18.94 -32.93
CA ASN A 126 60.54 17.92 -33.95
C ASN A 126 60.86 16.53 -33.37
N MET A 127 61.11 16.42 -32.06
CA MET A 127 61.33 15.14 -31.40
C MET A 127 60.02 14.50 -30.92
N GLU A 128 60.03 13.19 -30.80
CA GLU A 128 58.98 12.41 -30.17
C GLU A 128 59.58 11.28 -29.33
N TYR A 129 58.76 10.76 -28.41
CA TYR A 129 59.06 9.56 -27.67
C TYR A 129 58.00 8.51 -27.99
N VAL A 130 58.43 7.26 -28.08
CA VAL A 130 57.57 6.10 -28.29
C VAL A 130 57.78 5.16 -27.11
N LEU A 131 56.69 4.81 -26.43
CA LEU A 131 56.69 3.82 -25.37
C LEU A 131 56.41 2.44 -25.98
N GLU A 132 57.28 1.47 -25.73
CA GLU A 132 57.14 0.10 -26.22
C GLU A 132 57.06 -0.85 -25.02
N GLY A 133 55.92 -1.54 -24.85
CA GLY A 133 55.74 -2.52 -23.78
C GLY A 133 55.02 -2.00 -22.52
N ILE A 134 54.54 -0.76 -22.52
CA ILE A 134 53.70 -0.18 -21.45
C ILE A 134 52.48 0.52 -22.05
N GLY A 135 51.31 0.33 -21.44
CA GLY A 135 50.05 0.99 -21.79
C GLY A 135 49.69 2.13 -20.83
N ILE A 136 48.93 3.12 -21.32
CA ILE A 136 48.20 4.07 -20.46
C ILE A 136 46.96 3.33 -19.94
N LYS A 137 46.61 3.51 -18.65
CA LYS A 137 45.61 2.71 -17.92
C LYS A 137 45.98 1.23 -17.80
N GLU A 138 47.27 0.94 -17.64
CA GLU A 138 47.74 -0.40 -17.27
C GLU A 138 47.69 -0.56 -15.74
N LEU A 139 47.02 -1.63 -15.27
CA LEU A 139 46.89 -1.93 -13.85
C LEU A 139 48.11 -2.74 -13.39
N MET A 140 48.75 -2.31 -12.31
CA MET A 140 49.81 -3.08 -11.66
C MET A 140 49.33 -3.60 -10.31
N GLN A 141 49.28 -4.92 -10.16
CA GLN A 141 48.94 -5.60 -8.91
C GLN A 141 50.06 -5.46 -7.87
N PRO A 142 49.77 -5.63 -6.57
CA PRO A 142 50.79 -5.64 -5.52
C PRO A 142 51.90 -6.66 -5.82
N GLY A 143 53.14 -6.18 -5.89
CA GLY A 143 54.33 -6.99 -6.20
C GLY A 143 54.71 -7.05 -7.68
N ASP A 144 53.91 -6.49 -8.58
CA ASP A 144 54.22 -6.47 -10.00
C ASP A 144 55.45 -5.60 -10.30
N ILE A 145 56.28 -6.10 -11.21
CA ILE A 145 57.42 -5.39 -11.80
C ILE A 145 57.19 -5.37 -13.31
N LYS A 146 57.26 -4.17 -13.90
CA LYS A 146 57.06 -3.97 -15.32
C LYS A 146 58.27 -3.29 -15.93
N GLU A 147 58.88 -3.98 -16.89
CA GLU A 147 59.92 -3.42 -17.75
C GLU A 147 59.33 -3.01 -19.11
N PHE A 148 59.70 -1.83 -19.58
CA PHE A 148 59.31 -1.31 -20.90
C PHE A 148 60.40 -0.43 -21.49
N LYS A 149 60.26 -0.07 -22.77
CA LYS A 149 61.22 0.76 -23.49
C LYS A 149 60.68 2.14 -23.77
N VAL A 150 61.55 3.14 -23.65
CA VAL A 150 61.32 4.52 -24.09
C VAL A 150 62.27 4.81 -25.23
N ARG A 151 61.73 4.93 -26.45
CA ARG A 151 62.49 5.26 -27.67
C ARG A 151 62.34 6.74 -27.97
N ILE A 152 63.45 7.46 -28.00
CA ILE A 152 63.53 8.88 -28.37
C ILE A 152 64.03 8.99 -29.80
N LYS A 153 63.28 9.69 -30.65
CA LYS A 153 63.60 9.88 -32.07
C LYS A 153 63.04 11.20 -32.60
N TYR A 154 63.36 11.51 -33.85
CA TYR A 154 62.72 12.59 -34.58
C TYR A 154 61.41 12.14 -35.24
N LYS A 155 60.45 13.05 -35.36
CA LYS A 155 59.19 12.85 -36.11
C LYS A 155 59.51 12.63 -37.60
N GLU A 156 58.65 11.87 -38.27
CA GLU A 156 58.84 11.59 -39.70
C GLU A 156 58.76 12.85 -40.57
N GLY A 157 59.58 12.91 -41.63
CA GLY A 157 59.51 13.97 -42.65
C GLY A 157 60.21 15.30 -42.30
N ILE A 158 60.98 15.36 -41.22
CA ILE A 158 61.73 16.56 -40.83
C ILE A 158 63.11 16.65 -41.52
N THR A 159 63.69 17.85 -41.53
CA THR A 159 65.12 18.07 -41.75
C THR A 159 65.87 18.15 -40.41
N LEU A 160 67.14 17.76 -40.36
CA LEU A 160 67.95 17.75 -39.14
C LEU A 160 67.94 19.13 -38.46
N PRO A 161 67.43 19.26 -37.22
CA PRO A 161 67.40 20.53 -36.49
C PRO A 161 68.80 21.05 -36.13
N GLU A 162 68.93 22.37 -35.93
CA GLU A 162 70.21 22.99 -35.52
C GLU A 162 70.66 22.53 -34.11
N ASN A 163 69.71 22.28 -33.21
CA ASN A 163 69.99 21.68 -31.91
C ASN A 163 69.68 20.18 -31.93
N THR A 164 70.74 19.37 -32.00
CA THR A 164 70.66 17.91 -31.94
C THR A 164 70.72 17.39 -30.50
N ASN A 165 71.12 18.22 -29.53
CA ASN A 165 71.20 17.90 -28.11
C ASN A 165 69.86 18.20 -27.41
N LEU A 166 69.15 17.15 -27.03
CA LEU A 166 67.76 17.18 -26.60
C LEU A 166 67.62 16.67 -25.17
N ASP A 167 66.71 17.28 -24.43
CA ASP A 167 66.31 16.89 -23.10
C ASP A 167 64.84 16.50 -23.11
N ILE A 168 64.55 15.36 -22.48
CA ILE A 168 63.19 14.92 -22.24
C ILE A 168 62.99 14.53 -20.78
N VAL A 169 61.88 14.99 -20.21
CA VAL A 169 61.38 14.55 -18.91
C VAL A 169 60.02 13.94 -19.13
N ILE A 170 59.84 12.69 -18.71
CA ILE A 170 58.56 11.99 -18.73
C ILE A 170 58.11 11.79 -17.29
N LYS A 171 56.88 12.19 -16.99
CA LYS A 171 56.24 12.02 -15.70
C LYS A 171 55.07 11.04 -15.84
N PHE A 172 55.06 10.02 -15.00
CA PHE A 172 53.98 9.05 -14.84
C PHE A 172 53.05 9.52 -13.74
N ASN A 173 51.76 9.58 -14.01
CA ASN A 173 50.75 9.81 -12.99
C ASN A 173 50.25 8.45 -12.50
N PHE A 174 50.50 8.15 -11.24
CA PHE A 174 50.05 6.93 -10.60
C PHE A 174 48.84 7.21 -9.71
N THR A 175 47.77 6.44 -9.87
CA THR A 175 46.54 6.61 -9.08
C THR A 175 46.01 5.27 -8.59
N LYS A 176 45.35 5.28 -7.43
CA LYS A 176 44.59 4.13 -6.95
C LYS A 176 43.32 3.97 -7.81
N PRO A 177 42.98 2.78 -8.30
CA PRO A 177 41.70 2.51 -8.94
C PRO A 177 40.56 2.76 -7.94
N GLU A 178 39.56 3.54 -8.36
CA GLU A 178 38.29 3.66 -7.63
C GLU A 178 37.25 2.80 -8.33
N SER A 179 37.05 1.58 -7.82
CA SER A 179 36.10 0.59 -8.37
C SER A 179 34.65 0.99 -8.01
N ILE A 180 34.15 2.11 -8.53
CA ILE A 180 32.78 2.58 -8.25
C ILE A 180 31.83 2.01 -9.31
N LEU A 181 30.79 1.30 -8.87
CA LEU A 181 29.78 0.73 -9.77
C LEU A 181 28.92 1.84 -10.41
N ALA A 182 28.53 1.64 -11.67
CA ALA A 182 27.61 2.53 -12.35
C ALA A 182 26.28 2.70 -11.60
N GLN A 183 25.68 3.89 -11.74
CA GLN A 183 24.47 4.22 -11.01
C GLN A 183 23.25 3.40 -11.47
N GLY A 184 22.42 3.01 -10.50
CA GLY A 184 21.12 2.40 -10.74
C GLY A 184 20.17 3.29 -11.55
N ASN A 185 19.18 2.65 -12.17
CA ASN A 185 18.12 3.35 -12.90
C ASN A 185 16.75 2.77 -12.55
N SER A 186 15.74 3.64 -12.49
CA SER A 186 14.33 3.27 -12.26
C SER A 186 13.63 2.69 -13.49
N GLY A 187 14.39 2.31 -14.52
CA GLY A 187 13.87 1.61 -15.69
C GLY A 187 13.25 0.27 -15.29
N ASN A 188 12.19 -0.10 -16.02
CA ASN A 188 11.46 -1.35 -15.83
C ASN A 188 12.30 -2.59 -16.19
N GLU A 189 11.71 -3.77 -16.10
CA GLU A 189 12.37 -5.07 -16.34
C GLU A 189 12.99 -5.22 -17.76
N THR A 190 12.40 -4.56 -18.76
CA THR A 190 12.93 -4.51 -20.15
C THR A 190 14.08 -3.52 -20.35
N SER A 191 14.41 -2.72 -19.33
CA SER A 191 15.54 -1.78 -19.39
C SER A 191 16.86 -2.53 -19.24
N THR A 192 17.92 -2.01 -19.84
CA THR A 192 19.25 -2.61 -19.68
C THR A 192 19.79 -2.43 -18.27
N PHE A 193 20.61 -3.39 -17.85
CA PHE A 193 21.36 -3.26 -16.61
C PHE A 193 22.45 -2.20 -16.76
N TYR A 194 22.33 -1.13 -15.97
CA TYR A 194 23.19 0.06 -16.00
C TYR A 194 23.50 0.56 -17.41
N ASN A 195 24.73 0.31 -17.84
CA ASN A 195 25.35 0.76 -19.06
C ASN A 195 25.75 -0.42 -19.96
N GLY A 196 25.20 -1.61 -19.68
CA GLY A 196 25.38 -2.86 -20.40
C GLY A 196 24.32 -3.10 -21.48
N THR A 197 24.32 -4.32 -22.01
CA THR A 197 23.53 -4.69 -23.21
C THR A 197 22.38 -5.66 -22.95
N ILE A 198 22.36 -6.34 -21.80
CA ILE A 198 21.29 -7.27 -21.41
C ILE A 198 20.21 -6.57 -20.57
N THR A 199 18.97 -7.05 -20.66
CA THR A 199 17.83 -6.50 -19.90
C THR A 199 17.78 -7.08 -18.48
N LYS A 200 17.21 -6.33 -17.54
CA LYS A 200 17.11 -6.77 -16.14
C LYS A 200 16.31 -8.07 -15.97
N GLU A 201 15.26 -8.25 -16.77
CA GLU A 201 14.46 -9.49 -16.78
C GLU A 201 15.23 -10.72 -17.27
N SER A 202 16.32 -10.53 -18.02
CA SER A 202 17.13 -11.64 -18.54
C SER A 202 18.19 -12.13 -17.55
N VAL A 203 18.26 -11.58 -16.33
CA VAL A 203 19.28 -11.95 -15.33
C VAL A 203 18.64 -12.76 -14.21
N GLU A 204 19.22 -13.92 -13.91
CA GLU A 204 18.74 -14.84 -12.87
C GLU A 204 19.63 -14.91 -11.62
N THR A 205 20.93 -14.63 -11.75
CA THR A 205 21.87 -14.54 -10.61
C THR A 205 22.83 -13.36 -10.79
N ILE A 206 23.31 -12.80 -9.67
CA ILE A 206 24.36 -11.77 -9.65
C ILE A 206 25.46 -12.17 -8.66
N GLU A 207 26.72 -12.12 -9.07
CA GLU A 207 27.88 -12.44 -8.22
C GLU A 207 28.96 -11.35 -8.31
N PHE A 208 29.43 -10.85 -7.17
CA PHE A 208 30.52 -9.88 -7.07
C PHE A 208 31.86 -10.59 -6.88
N LEU A 209 32.88 -10.16 -7.62
CA LEU A 209 34.20 -10.81 -7.63
C LEU A 209 35.36 -9.79 -7.56
N PRO A 210 36.48 -10.11 -6.88
CA PRO A 210 37.64 -9.22 -6.76
C PRO A 210 38.60 -9.36 -7.95
N THR A 211 38.06 -9.41 -9.17
CA THR A 211 38.86 -9.59 -10.40
C THR A 211 38.31 -8.77 -11.54
N LEU A 212 39.17 -8.32 -12.45
CA LEU A 212 38.78 -7.77 -13.75
C LEU A 212 38.82 -8.82 -14.87
N GLU A 213 39.25 -10.05 -14.57
CA GLU A 213 39.34 -11.13 -15.55
C GLU A 213 37.95 -11.62 -15.93
N VAL A 214 37.58 -11.40 -17.18
CA VAL A 214 36.34 -11.92 -17.77
C VAL A 214 36.49 -13.42 -17.96
N GLY A 215 35.53 -14.21 -17.43
CA GLY A 215 35.57 -15.66 -17.53
C GLY A 215 35.56 -16.17 -18.97
N ASP A 216 36.29 -17.26 -19.24
CA ASP A 216 36.48 -17.82 -20.60
C ASP A 216 35.18 -18.16 -21.35
N ASN A 217 34.09 -18.42 -20.61
CA ASN A 217 32.77 -18.77 -21.16
C ASN A 217 31.81 -17.57 -21.26
N ALA A 218 32.27 -16.34 -21.03
CA ALA A 218 31.42 -15.15 -21.11
C ALA A 218 30.84 -14.98 -22.51
N ILE A 219 29.52 -14.80 -22.58
CA ILE A 219 28.80 -14.49 -23.83
C ILE A 219 29.08 -13.05 -24.26
N GLY A 220 29.17 -12.15 -23.28
CA GLY A 220 29.57 -10.77 -23.47
C GLY A 220 30.01 -10.12 -22.18
N SER A 221 30.69 -8.98 -22.31
CA SER A 221 31.13 -8.15 -21.20
C SER A 221 31.07 -6.67 -21.55
N TRP A 222 31.04 -5.80 -20.54
CA TRP A 222 31.12 -4.36 -20.70
C TRP A 222 31.75 -3.70 -19.47
N ASP A 223 32.18 -2.46 -19.64
CA ASP A 223 32.66 -1.62 -18.55
C ASP A 223 31.48 -1.10 -17.71
N ALA A 224 31.34 -1.65 -16.50
CA ALA A 224 30.30 -1.35 -15.53
C ALA A 224 30.72 -0.26 -14.51
N SER A 225 31.91 0.32 -14.66
CA SER A 225 32.36 1.41 -13.78
C SER A 225 31.54 2.68 -13.99
N TYR A 226 31.42 3.49 -12.94
CA TYR A 226 30.75 4.78 -12.97
C TYR A 226 31.43 5.76 -13.94
N ASN A 227 32.77 5.75 -13.98
CA ASN A 227 33.57 6.67 -14.78
C ASN A 227 33.90 6.16 -16.19
N LYS A 228 33.50 4.93 -16.54
CA LYS A 228 33.89 4.28 -17.80
C LYS A 228 35.41 4.16 -17.98
N ASP A 229 36.09 3.77 -16.91
CA ASP A 229 37.55 3.66 -16.84
C ASP A 229 38.07 2.22 -16.73
N GLY A 230 37.18 1.22 -16.84
CA GLY A 230 37.53 -0.20 -16.75
C GLY A 230 37.82 -0.71 -15.33
N SER A 231 37.60 0.09 -14.28
CA SER A 231 37.80 -0.33 -12.88
C SER A 231 36.76 -1.33 -12.39
N VAL A 232 35.63 -1.46 -13.09
CA VAL A 232 34.59 -2.46 -12.85
C VAL A 232 34.14 -3.03 -14.18
N ILE A 233 34.25 -4.35 -14.36
CA ILE A 233 33.82 -5.06 -15.55
C ILE A 233 32.68 -5.98 -15.16
N ALA A 234 31.59 -5.94 -15.93
CA ALA A 234 30.53 -6.93 -15.80
C ALA A 234 30.49 -7.84 -17.03
N TRP A 235 30.20 -9.11 -16.81
CA TRP A 235 30.07 -10.11 -17.87
C TRP A 235 29.00 -11.12 -17.50
N TYR A 236 28.49 -11.83 -18.50
CA TYR A 236 27.38 -12.76 -18.30
C TYR A 236 27.59 -14.07 -19.05
N THR A 237 27.04 -15.13 -18.47
CA THR A 237 26.99 -16.49 -19.03
C THR A 237 25.55 -16.98 -19.05
N ASP A 238 25.31 -18.09 -19.76
CA ASP A 238 24.10 -18.89 -19.67
C ASP A 238 24.56 -20.33 -19.43
N ILE A 239 24.74 -20.72 -18.15
CA ILE A 239 25.35 -22.00 -17.79
C ILE A 239 24.36 -23.15 -17.99
N ASP A 240 23.07 -22.92 -17.76
CA ASP A 240 22.02 -23.94 -17.83
C ASP A 240 21.23 -23.97 -19.15
N ASN A 241 21.50 -23.03 -20.06
CA ASN A 241 20.88 -22.86 -21.39
C ASN A 241 19.37 -22.60 -21.31
N ASN A 242 18.94 -21.76 -20.36
CA ASN A 242 17.54 -21.41 -20.13
C ASN A 242 17.14 -20.02 -20.68
N ASP A 243 18.05 -19.33 -21.39
CA ASP A 243 17.90 -17.95 -21.87
C ASP A 243 17.81 -16.86 -20.77
N LEU A 244 18.14 -17.21 -19.52
CA LEU A 244 18.44 -16.30 -18.42
C LEU A 244 19.93 -16.39 -18.10
N TYR A 245 20.48 -15.29 -17.60
CA TYR A 245 21.91 -15.12 -17.48
C TYR A 245 22.39 -15.07 -16.04
N GLU A 246 23.51 -15.74 -15.76
CA GLU A 246 24.32 -15.46 -14.59
C GLU A 246 25.22 -14.26 -14.86
N LEU A 247 25.04 -13.22 -14.06
CA LEU A 247 25.76 -11.96 -14.19
C LEU A 247 26.85 -11.85 -13.14
N TYR A 248 28.07 -11.58 -13.58
CA TYR A 248 29.22 -11.37 -12.71
C TYR A 248 29.66 -9.91 -12.78
N ILE A 249 30.00 -9.33 -11.63
CA ILE A 249 30.47 -7.96 -11.50
C ILE A 249 31.84 -8.00 -10.81
N GLY A 250 32.87 -7.79 -11.61
CA GLY A 250 34.26 -7.83 -11.18
C GLY A 250 34.87 -6.44 -11.03
N GLY A 251 35.70 -6.25 -10.01
CA GLY A 251 36.36 -4.97 -9.75
C GLY A 251 37.78 -5.14 -9.20
N VAL A 252 38.50 -4.03 -9.11
CA VAL A 252 39.80 -4.01 -8.45
C VAL A 252 39.60 -3.92 -6.94
N GLY A 253 39.75 -5.05 -6.24
CA GLY A 253 39.47 -5.13 -4.80
C GLY A 253 37.97 -5.05 -4.51
N GLU A 254 37.59 -4.28 -3.48
CA GLU A 254 36.18 -4.00 -3.17
C GLU A 254 35.57 -3.06 -4.22
N ILE A 255 34.33 -3.34 -4.62
CA ILE A 255 33.53 -2.49 -5.50
C ILE A 255 32.70 -1.57 -4.61
N GLU A 256 32.88 -0.27 -4.77
CA GLU A 256 32.10 0.73 -4.07
C GLU A 256 30.73 0.93 -4.74
N ALA A 257 29.68 0.91 -3.92
CA ALA A 257 28.36 1.32 -4.35
C ALA A 257 28.32 2.85 -4.61
N PRO A 258 27.59 3.32 -5.64
CA PRO A 258 27.43 4.75 -5.88
C PRO A 258 26.69 5.43 -4.72
N VAL A 259 27.08 6.67 -4.37
CA VAL A 259 26.49 7.43 -3.24
C VAL A 259 24.95 7.46 -3.28
N ASN A 260 24.38 7.57 -4.48
CA ASN A 260 22.96 7.30 -4.72
C ASN A 260 22.85 5.93 -5.40
N SER A 261 22.46 4.93 -4.60
CA SER A 261 22.25 3.54 -4.99
C SER A 261 20.76 3.23 -5.19
N SER A 262 19.95 4.24 -5.53
CA SER A 262 18.54 4.02 -5.81
C SER A 262 18.35 3.10 -7.03
N TYR A 263 17.48 2.11 -6.89
CA TYR A 263 17.18 1.10 -7.91
C TYR A 263 18.41 0.38 -8.48
N LEU A 264 19.50 0.26 -7.71
CA LEU A 264 20.73 -0.38 -8.15
C LEU A 264 20.48 -1.82 -8.65
N PHE A 265 19.76 -2.62 -7.86
CA PHE A 265 19.33 -3.98 -8.19
C PHE A 265 17.81 -4.06 -8.36
N GLY A 266 17.14 -2.96 -8.72
CA GLY A 266 15.68 -2.91 -8.84
C GLY A 266 15.17 -3.32 -10.22
N ASN A 267 14.02 -4.00 -10.26
CA ASN A 267 13.28 -4.50 -11.43
C ASN A 267 13.87 -5.75 -12.09
N PHE A 268 14.61 -6.56 -11.33
CA PHE A 268 15.07 -7.86 -11.76
C PHE A 268 14.04 -8.95 -11.43
N SER A 269 13.01 -9.07 -12.27
CA SER A 269 11.85 -9.93 -11.99
C SER A 269 12.19 -11.43 -11.90
N ASN A 270 13.24 -11.89 -12.60
CA ASN A 270 13.72 -13.28 -12.60
C ASN A 270 14.93 -13.54 -11.68
N LEU A 271 15.45 -12.53 -10.98
CA LEU A 271 16.60 -12.70 -10.08
C LEU A 271 16.25 -13.61 -8.90
N THR A 272 16.98 -14.70 -8.76
CA THR A 272 16.78 -15.72 -7.72
C THR A 272 17.79 -15.57 -6.57
N SER A 273 19.00 -15.08 -6.85
CA SER A 273 20.05 -14.84 -5.84
C SER A 273 21.03 -13.74 -6.25
N ILE A 274 21.55 -13.03 -5.27
CA ILE A 274 22.68 -12.12 -5.41
C ILE A 274 23.69 -12.38 -4.30
N THR A 275 24.98 -12.44 -4.64
CA THR A 275 26.08 -12.75 -3.74
C THR A 275 27.11 -11.62 -3.75
N PHE A 276 27.48 -11.12 -2.57
CA PHE A 276 28.41 -10.00 -2.39
C PHE A 276 29.80 -10.40 -1.88
N ASP A 277 29.94 -11.48 -1.09
CA ASP A 277 31.19 -12.06 -0.56
C ASP A 277 32.26 -11.06 -0.06
N ASP A 278 31.85 -10.04 0.71
CA ASP A 278 32.70 -8.94 1.22
C ASP A 278 33.33 -8.02 0.13
N TYR A 279 32.91 -8.15 -1.13
CA TYR A 279 33.46 -7.38 -2.27
C TYR A 279 32.62 -6.17 -2.65
N PHE A 280 31.60 -5.80 -1.87
CA PHE A 280 30.71 -4.69 -2.17
C PHE A 280 30.57 -3.74 -0.98
N ASP A 281 31.17 -2.55 -1.09
CA ASP A 281 31.19 -1.53 -0.04
C ASP A 281 30.02 -0.54 -0.20
N THR A 282 29.17 -0.45 0.82
CA THR A 282 28.05 0.50 0.89
C THR A 282 28.28 1.67 1.85
N SER A 283 29.46 1.80 2.46
CA SER A 283 29.80 2.78 3.50
C SER A 283 29.66 4.25 3.08
N LYS A 284 29.58 4.53 1.78
CA LYS A 284 29.39 5.88 1.21
C LYS A 284 27.95 6.17 0.76
N VAL A 285 27.06 5.18 0.81
CA VAL A 285 25.69 5.30 0.29
C VAL A 285 24.83 6.18 1.21
N THR A 286 24.04 7.06 0.59
CA THR A 286 23.08 7.93 1.29
C THR A 286 21.62 7.71 0.87
N ASP A 287 21.39 7.02 -0.26
CA ASP A 287 20.07 6.71 -0.79
C ASP A 287 20.04 5.26 -1.33
N MET A 288 19.19 4.42 -0.72
CA MET A 288 18.91 3.02 -1.10
C MET A 288 17.45 2.85 -1.57
N THR A 289 16.78 3.93 -1.96
CA THR A 289 15.41 3.91 -2.47
C THR A 289 15.26 2.87 -3.58
N GLY A 290 14.36 1.91 -3.39
CA GLY A 290 14.05 0.92 -4.41
C GLY A 290 15.21 0.01 -4.81
N MET A 291 16.27 -0.08 -4.02
CA MET A 291 17.50 -0.82 -4.37
C MET A 291 17.24 -2.25 -4.83
N PHE A 292 16.24 -2.94 -4.28
CA PHE A 292 15.80 -4.29 -4.67
C PHE A 292 14.32 -4.33 -5.09
N SER A 293 13.70 -3.17 -5.38
CA SER A 293 12.28 -3.08 -5.74
C SER A 293 11.95 -3.96 -6.95
N TYR A 294 10.83 -4.68 -6.92
CA TYR A 294 10.37 -5.62 -7.96
C TYR A 294 11.30 -6.80 -8.24
N CYS A 295 12.17 -7.20 -7.30
CA CYS A 295 12.83 -8.51 -7.38
C CYS A 295 11.86 -9.62 -6.97
N SER A 296 10.90 -9.94 -7.82
CA SER A 296 9.77 -10.80 -7.45
C SER A 296 10.14 -12.28 -7.25
N SER A 297 11.27 -12.74 -7.79
CA SER A 297 11.71 -14.14 -7.74
C SER A 297 12.74 -14.43 -6.64
N ILE A 298 13.23 -13.41 -5.94
CA ILE A 298 14.25 -13.60 -4.89
C ILE A 298 13.59 -14.18 -3.63
N ASN A 299 14.09 -15.32 -3.16
CA ASN A 299 13.53 -16.02 -2.01
C ASN A 299 14.24 -15.67 -0.70
N SER A 300 15.55 -15.43 -0.77
CA SER A 300 16.40 -15.10 0.36
C SER A 300 17.44 -14.07 -0.04
N LEU A 301 17.73 -13.14 0.84
CA LEU A 301 18.74 -12.11 0.61
C LEU A 301 19.57 -11.90 1.88
N ASN A 302 20.89 -12.03 1.77
CA ASN A 302 21.82 -11.75 2.86
C ASN A 302 22.47 -10.38 2.63
N LEU A 303 22.22 -9.43 3.53
CA LEU A 303 22.81 -8.09 3.50
C LEU A 303 23.70 -7.80 4.71
N SER A 304 24.20 -8.82 5.41
CA SER A 304 25.00 -8.66 6.64
C SER A 304 26.32 -7.89 6.44
N SER A 305 26.78 -7.72 5.19
CA SER A 305 27.96 -6.93 4.85
C SER A 305 27.67 -5.44 4.60
N PHE A 306 26.40 -5.03 4.55
CA PHE A 306 26.05 -3.66 4.22
C PHE A 306 26.27 -2.72 5.43
N ASP A 307 27.00 -1.64 5.21
CA ASP A 307 27.01 -0.46 6.08
C ASP A 307 25.93 0.52 5.61
N THR A 308 24.91 0.75 6.45
CA THR A 308 23.81 1.68 6.16
C THR A 308 23.83 2.94 7.03
N SER A 309 24.89 3.17 7.82
CA SER A 309 24.96 4.24 8.82
C SER A 309 24.75 5.65 8.26
N ARG A 310 25.02 5.84 6.97
CA ARG A 310 24.85 7.11 6.23
C ARG A 310 23.58 7.17 5.39
N VAL A 311 22.80 6.11 5.32
CA VAL A 311 21.59 6.03 4.50
C VAL A 311 20.48 6.83 5.13
N VAL A 312 20.02 7.86 4.42
CA VAL A 312 18.92 8.74 4.85
C VAL A 312 17.59 8.28 4.26
N TYR A 313 17.63 7.72 3.05
CA TYR A 313 16.45 7.32 2.29
C TYR A 313 16.49 5.82 1.96
N PHE A 314 15.63 5.05 2.64
CA PHE A 314 15.28 3.67 2.25
C PHE A 314 14.06 3.65 1.33
N SER A 315 13.40 4.81 1.20
CA SER A 315 12.32 5.00 0.27
C SER A 315 12.12 6.46 -0.12
N ASN A 316 11.33 6.64 -1.18
CA ASN A 316 10.92 7.94 -1.67
C ASN A 316 9.39 8.03 -1.86
N THR A 317 8.94 9.15 -2.40
CA THR A 317 7.52 9.44 -2.63
C THR A 317 6.98 8.84 -3.95
N SER A 318 7.81 8.19 -4.77
CA SER A 318 7.43 7.60 -6.06
C SER A 318 6.65 6.28 -5.91
N LEU A 319 5.84 5.92 -6.93
CA LEU A 319 5.30 4.56 -7.25
C LEU A 319 5.66 3.44 -6.26
N SER A 320 6.93 3.10 -6.31
CA SER A 320 7.53 1.84 -5.92
C SER A 320 8.88 2.04 -5.21
N GLY A 321 8.99 3.15 -4.48
CA GLY A 321 10.27 3.62 -3.94
C GLY A 321 10.82 2.84 -2.76
N GLY A 322 10.10 1.88 -2.18
CA GLY A 322 10.61 1.12 -1.03
C GLY A 322 11.75 0.19 -1.44
N MET A 323 12.80 0.09 -0.60
CA MET A 323 13.98 -0.74 -0.85
C MET A 323 13.65 -2.16 -1.32
N PHE A 324 12.67 -2.83 -0.70
CA PHE A 324 12.22 -4.19 -1.03
C PHE A 324 10.78 -4.24 -1.58
N TYR A 325 10.27 -3.12 -2.12
CA TYR A 325 8.91 -3.04 -2.63
C TYR A 325 8.62 -4.14 -3.65
N ASN A 326 7.50 -4.86 -3.53
CA ASN A 326 7.11 -5.96 -4.44
C ASN A 326 8.13 -7.13 -4.55
N CYS A 327 8.94 -7.39 -3.52
CA CYS A 327 9.71 -8.65 -3.43
C CYS A 327 8.80 -9.80 -2.96
N THR A 328 7.87 -10.22 -3.82
CA THR A 328 6.74 -11.08 -3.43
C THR A 328 7.13 -12.49 -2.97
N SER A 329 8.27 -13.01 -3.41
CA SER A 329 8.77 -14.35 -3.03
C SER A 329 9.72 -14.33 -1.85
N LEU A 330 10.07 -13.15 -1.32
CA LEU A 330 11.03 -13.01 -0.23
C LEU A 330 10.49 -13.65 1.05
N THR A 331 11.21 -14.65 1.56
CA THR A 331 10.88 -15.38 2.80
C THR A 331 11.92 -15.19 3.90
N SER A 332 13.17 -14.90 3.53
CA SER A 332 14.29 -14.70 4.46
C SER A 332 15.10 -13.47 4.06
N LEU A 333 15.41 -12.61 5.02
CA LEU A 333 16.16 -11.38 4.80
C LEU A 333 17.04 -11.12 6.02
N ASP A 334 18.36 -11.06 5.82
CA ASP A 334 19.32 -10.71 6.87
C ASP A 334 19.60 -9.20 6.84
N LEU A 335 19.19 -8.49 7.90
CA LEU A 335 19.38 -7.05 8.11
C LEU A 335 20.24 -6.76 9.36
N SER A 336 20.98 -7.74 9.85
CA SER A 336 21.68 -7.67 11.14
C SER A 336 22.71 -6.53 11.24
N SER A 337 23.27 -6.08 10.11
CA SER A 337 24.25 -4.98 10.04
C SER A 337 23.63 -3.59 9.86
N PHE A 338 22.31 -3.48 9.67
CA PHE A 338 21.69 -2.21 9.32
C PHE A 338 21.71 -1.23 10.50
N ASP A 339 22.46 -0.14 10.36
CA ASP A 339 22.31 1.07 11.17
C ASP A 339 21.34 2.02 10.46
N THR A 340 20.15 2.20 11.03
CA THR A 340 19.12 3.08 10.47
C THR A 340 19.02 4.43 11.19
N SER A 341 19.97 4.78 12.05
CA SER A 341 19.94 6.00 12.89
C SER A 341 19.95 7.32 12.09
N SER A 342 20.28 7.27 10.80
CA SER A 342 20.22 8.40 9.86
C SER A 342 18.91 8.48 9.06
N ALA A 343 18.07 7.44 9.10
CA ALA A 343 16.89 7.33 8.27
C ALA A 343 15.79 8.31 8.71
N THR A 344 15.17 8.98 7.72
CA THR A 344 14.02 9.88 7.96
C THR A 344 12.74 9.37 7.30
N ASN A 345 12.86 8.49 6.29
CA ASN A 345 11.75 7.91 5.56
C ASN A 345 11.98 6.41 5.34
N MET A 346 11.07 5.59 5.88
CA MET A 346 11.03 4.14 5.72
C MET A 346 9.70 3.69 5.09
N SER A 347 8.92 4.62 4.54
CA SER A 347 7.63 4.32 3.97
C SER A 347 7.77 3.27 2.85
N SER A 348 6.89 2.26 2.82
CA SER A 348 6.90 1.20 1.81
C SER A 348 8.13 0.30 1.75
N MET A 349 9.06 0.35 2.72
CA MET A 349 10.31 -0.40 2.67
C MET A 349 10.12 -1.91 2.35
N PHE A 350 9.10 -2.54 2.92
CA PHE A 350 8.75 -3.96 2.73
C PHE A 350 7.36 -4.15 2.09
N ASN A 351 6.83 -3.13 1.43
CA ASN A 351 5.47 -3.17 0.90
C ASN A 351 5.32 -4.27 -0.17
N ASN A 352 4.25 -5.05 -0.07
CA ASN A 352 3.95 -6.23 -0.89
C ASN A 352 5.01 -7.36 -0.84
N CYS A 353 5.79 -7.46 0.25
CA CYS A 353 6.57 -8.68 0.53
C CYS A 353 5.63 -9.80 1.03
N THR A 354 4.79 -10.33 0.14
CA THR A 354 3.64 -11.18 0.50
C THR A 354 4.01 -12.52 1.11
N SER A 355 5.23 -13.02 0.88
CA SER A 355 5.72 -14.30 1.41
C SER A 355 6.52 -14.18 2.71
N LEU A 356 6.79 -12.96 3.17
CA LEU A 356 7.57 -12.72 4.38
C LEU A 356 6.75 -13.10 5.63
N GLN A 357 7.29 -13.98 6.47
CA GLN A 357 6.58 -14.54 7.64
C GLN A 357 7.06 -13.96 8.97
N GLU A 358 8.35 -13.68 9.07
CA GLU A 358 9.02 -13.03 10.19
C GLU A 358 10.18 -12.19 9.65
N LEU A 359 10.64 -11.23 10.44
CA LEU A 359 11.74 -10.35 10.11
C LEU A 359 12.43 -9.91 11.40
N ASP A 360 13.75 -10.02 11.45
CA ASP A 360 14.55 -9.46 12.54
C ASP A 360 14.81 -7.98 12.28
N LEU A 361 14.34 -7.13 13.20
CA LEU A 361 14.48 -5.67 13.16
C LEU A 361 15.26 -5.14 14.37
N SER A 362 15.97 -6.01 15.09
CA SER A 362 16.65 -5.66 16.34
C SER A 362 17.76 -4.62 16.17
N SER A 363 18.33 -4.48 14.97
CA SER A 363 19.34 -3.47 14.64
C SER A 363 18.77 -2.08 14.35
N PHE A 364 17.45 -1.94 14.13
CA PHE A 364 16.86 -0.68 13.67
C PHE A 364 16.76 0.37 14.79
N ASP A 365 17.31 1.55 14.50
CA ASP A 365 17.04 2.81 15.20
C ASP A 365 16.08 3.65 14.35
N THR A 366 14.86 3.85 14.83
CA THR A 366 13.83 4.64 14.14
C THR A 366 13.64 6.05 14.68
N SER A 367 14.50 6.51 15.60
CA SER A 367 14.33 7.75 16.36
C SER A 367 14.19 9.02 15.50
N LYS A 368 14.68 9.01 14.26
CA LYS A 368 14.54 10.12 13.29
C LYS A 368 13.51 9.89 12.19
N VAL A 369 12.87 8.72 12.15
CA VAL A 369 11.92 8.36 11.09
C VAL A 369 10.63 9.13 11.26
N GLN A 370 10.29 9.94 10.26
CA GLN A 370 9.07 10.75 10.24
C GLN A 370 7.95 10.06 9.46
N TYR A 371 8.31 9.23 8.46
CA TYR A 371 7.38 8.62 7.52
C TYR A 371 7.51 7.09 7.53
N PHE A 372 6.55 6.44 8.19
CA PHE A 372 6.33 4.99 8.11
C PHE A 372 5.33 4.62 7.00
N GLY A 373 4.60 5.60 6.50
CA GLY A 373 3.77 5.49 5.31
C GLY A 373 3.72 6.79 4.50
N TYR A 374 3.08 6.73 3.33
CA TYR A 374 2.95 7.87 2.44
C TYR A 374 1.52 8.16 1.95
N ASN A 375 0.85 7.16 1.37
CA ASN A 375 -0.50 7.32 0.80
C ASN A 375 -1.37 6.05 0.95
N SER A 376 -2.54 6.02 0.30
CA SER A 376 -3.57 5.00 0.48
C SER A 376 -3.15 3.54 0.24
N TYR A 377 -2.00 3.30 -0.40
CA TYR A 377 -1.49 1.95 -0.70
C TYR A 377 -0.03 1.76 -0.24
N ARG A 378 0.42 2.61 0.69
CA ARG A 378 1.82 2.69 1.09
C ARG A 378 2.03 2.89 2.58
N GLY A 379 2.43 1.79 3.22
CA GLY A 379 3.03 1.75 4.54
C GLY A 379 4.22 0.78 4.55
N MET A 380 5.07 0.87 5.57
CA MET A 380 6.32 0.12 5.71
C MET A 380 6.14 -1.39 5.46
N PHE A 381 5.10 -1.99 6.02
CA PHE A 381 4.75 -3.41 5.88
C PHE A 381 3.42 -3.63 5.14
N TYR A 382 2.96 -2.67 4.34
CA TYR A 382 1.67 -2.79 3.67
C TYR A 382 1.61 -4.07 2.81
N ASN A 383 0.55 -4.84 2.99
CA ASN A 383 0.27 -6.11 2.30
C ASN A 383 1.39 -7.17 2.44
N CYS A 384 2.14 -7.16 3.56
CA CYS A 384 2.95 -8.31 4.00
C CYS A 384 2.04 -9.42 4.53
N SER A 385 1.23 -10.03 3.65
CA SER A 385 0.06 -10.82 4.06
C SER A 385 0.39 -12.11 4.83
N SER A 386 1.61 -12.63 4.68
CA SER A 386 2.07 -13.85 5.39
C SER A 386 2.71 -13.56 6.75
N LEU A 387 2.92 -12.28 7.10
CA LEU A 387 3.57 -11.88 8.33
C LEU A 387 2.72 -12.27 9.54
N THR A 388 3.32 -12.96 10.50
CA THR A 388 2.58 -13.53 11.66
C THR A 388 2.85 -12.79 12.97
N LYS A 389 4.06 -12.26 13.12
CA LYS A 389 4.58 -11.52 14.27
C LYS A 389 5.67 -10.54 13.80
N LEU A 390 5.90 -9.49 14.58
CA LEU A 390 7.05 -8.60 14.47
C LEU A 390 7.51 -8.20 15.87
N ASP A 391 8.81 -8.25 16.14
CA ASP A 391 9.38 -7.61 17.32
C ASP A 391 9.70 -6.14 16.97
N LEU A 392 9.07 -5.22 17.70
CA LEU A 392 9.21 -3.78 17.49
C LEU A 392 9.77 -3.08 18.73
N SER A 393 10.33 -3.80 19.71
CA SER A 393 10.74 -3.22 21.00
C SER A 393 11.78 -2.08 20.90
N ASN A 394 12.54 -2.04 19.80
CA ASN A 394 13.57 -1.03 19.54
C ASN A 394 13.04 0.19 18.77
N PHE A 395 11.78 0.20 18.35
CA PHE A 395 11.21 1.31 17.59
C PHE A 395 10.95 2.52 18.49
N ASP A 396 11.72 3.59 18.27
CA ASP A 396 11.40 4.92 18.77
C ASP A 396 10.58 5.66 17.71
N THR A 397 9.29 5.89 17.98
CA THR A 397 8.39 6.60 17.08
C THR A 397 8.21 8.08 17.43
N SER A 398 9.03 8.63 18.34
CA SER A 398 8.88 10.02 18.82
C SER A 398 8.97 11.09 17.71
N SER A 399 9.63 10.80 16.59
CA SER A 399 9.68 11.68 15.41
C SER A 399 8.58 11.41 14.37
N ALA A 400 7.74 10.39 14.57
CA ALA A 400 6.76 9.96 13.57
C ALA A 400 5.69 11.03 13.32
N ILE A 401 5.48 11.38 12.05
CA ILE A 401 4.42 12.29 11.60
C ILE A 401 3.33 11.52 10.85
N ASN A 402 3.71 10.50 10.07
CA ASN A 402 2.81 9.71 9.25
C ASN A 402 3.03 8.20 9.44
N MET A 403 2.00 7.52 9.93
CA MET A 403 1.93 6.07 10.16
C MET A 403 0.91 5.36 9.26
N ASN A 404 0.40 6.04 8.24
CA ASN A 404 -0.67 5.49 7.41
C ASN A 404 -0.29 4.12 6.81
N ASN A 405 -1.23 3.18 6.84
CA ASN A 405 -1.05 1.82 6.30
C ASN A 405 0.18 1.05 6.79
N MET A 406 0.83 1.45 7.90
CA MET A 406 2.10 0.84 8.34
C MET A 406 2.06 -0.69 8.36
N PHE A 407 0.94 -1.27 8.81
CA PHE A 407 0.68 -2.72 8.82
C PHE A 407 -0.53 -3.12 7.95
N GLY A 408 -1.08 -2.19 7.17
CA GLY A 408 -2.32 -2.42 6.42
C GLY A 408 -2.18 -3.62 5.47
N GLY A 409 -3.04 -4.63 5.56
CA GLY A 409 -2.98 -5.84 4.74
C GLY A 409 -2.09 -6.96 5.29
N CYS A 410 -1.52 -6.83 6.48
CA CYS A 410 -0.87 -7.94 7.20
C CYS A 410 -1.92 -8.95 7.70
N ARG A 411 -2.54 -9.70 6.78
CA ARG A 411 -3.74 -10.51 7.03
C ARG A 411 -3.54 -11.61 8.07
N ASN A 412 -2.33 -12.16 8.17
CA ASN A 412 -1.98 -13.23 9.12
C ASN A 412 -1.39 -12.73 10.45
N LEU A 413 -1.27 -11.42 10.63
CA LEU A 413 -0.78 -10.84 11.89
C LEU A 413 -1.83 -11.09 12.97
N THR A 414 -1.43 -11.80 14.04
CA THR A 414 -2.34 -12.19 15.13
C THR A 414 -2.22 -11.30 16.35
N ASP A 415 -1.01 -10.81 16.61
CA ASP A 415 -0.64 -9.95 17.73
C ASP A 415 0.52 -9.04 17.31
N ILE A 416 0.57 -7.83 17.86
CA ILE A 416 1.64 -6.86 17.63
C ILE A 416 1.74 -5.90 18.82
N ASP A 417 2.90 -5.82 19.45
CA ASP A 417 3.12 -4.87 20.55
C ASP A 417 3.50 -3.49 20.00
N VAL A 418 2.56 -2.56 20.12
CA VAL A 418 2.71 -1.14 19.76
C VAL A 418 2.44 -0.22 20.96
N SER A 419 2.40 -0.78 22.17
CA SER A 419 2.01 -0.06 23.38
C SER A 419 3.08 0.94 23.85
N HIS A 420 4.31 0.83 23.36
CA HIS A 420 5.40 1.77 23.66
C HIS A 420 5.54 2.89 22.61
N PHE A 421 4.74 2.87 21.55
CA PHE A 421 4.83 3.89 20.50
C PHE A 421 4.44 5.27 21.03
N ASN A 422 5.34 6.25 20.84
CA ASN A 422 5.03 7.64 21.03
C ASN A 422 4.36 8.20 19.77
N THR A 423 3.07 8.52 19.84
CA THR A 423 2.30 9.07 18.71
C THR A 423 2.06 10.58 18.81
N SER A 424 2.69 11.28 19.76
CA SER A 424 2.37 12.68 20.05
C SER A 424 2.60 13.64 18.87
N ASN A 425 3.44 13.27 17.90
CA ASN A 425 3.70 14.06 16.69
C ASN A 425 2.92 13.56 15.46
N VAL A 426 2.19 12.45 15.58
CA VAL A 426 1.49 11.83 14.45
C VAL A 426 0.28 12.66 14.07
N THR A 427 0.19 13.00 12.79
CA THR A 427 -0.95 13.74 12.22
C THR A 427 -1.81 12.88 11.31
N ASN A 428 -1.26 11.77 10.80
CA ASN A 428 -1.94 10.82 9.92
C ASN A 428 -1.63 9.38 10.32
N MET A 429 -2.69 8.62 10.61
CA MET A 429 -2.64 7.19 10.93
C MET A 429 -3.69 6.40 10.14
N ALA A 430 -4.08 6.91 8.97
CA ALA A 430 -5.13 6.30 8.18
C ALA A 430 -4.76 4.88 7.74
N GLY A 431 -5.63 3.91 8.03
CA GLY A 431 -5.45 2.51 7.63
C GLY A 431 -4.28 1.76 8.29
N THR A 432 -3.68 2.28 9.37
CA THR A 432 -2.50 1.67 10.03
C THR A 432 -2.63 0.17 10.24
N PHE A 433 -3.81 -0.31 10.65
CA PHE A 433 -4.11 -1.74 10.87
C PHE A 433 -5.14 -2.30 9.88
N ALA A 434 -5.52 -1.56 8.84
CA ALA A 434 -6.60 -1.98 7.93
C ALA A 434 -6.31 -3.35 7.31
N ASN A 435 -7.30 -4.23 7.22
CA ASN A 435 -7.19 -5.60 6.71
C ASN A 435 -6.21 -6.51 7.49
N CYS A 436 -5.86 -6.19 8.74
CA CYS A 436 -5.23 -7.15 9.65
C CYS A 436 -6.29 -8.14 10.17
N SER A 437 -6.76 -9.02 9.29
CA SER A 437 -7.97 -9.84 9.51
C SER A 437 -7.90 -10.85 10.65
N GLN A 438 -6.68 -11.22 11.08
CA GLN A 438 -6.42 -12.17 12.16
C GLN A 438 -6.05 -11.49 13.48
N LEU A 439 -5.95 -10.17 13.51
CA LEU A 439 -5.61 -9.41 14.72
C LEU A 439 -6.77 -9.48 15.73
N ILE A 440 -6.49 -9.95 16.94
CA ILE A 440 -7.53 -10.23 17.96
C ILE A 440 -7.69 -9.07 18.94
N ASN A 441 -6.58 -8.45 19.33
CA ASN A 441 -6.49 -7.39 20.32
C ASN A 441 -5.35 -6.41 19.95
N LEU A 442 -5.40 -5.21 20.53
CA LEU A 442 -4.38 -4.18 20.43
C LEU A 442 -4.38 -3.36 21.71
N ASP A 443 -3.20 -3.11 22.28
CA ASP A 443 -3.03 -2.13 23.36
C ASP A 443 -2.57 -0.79 22.77
N LEU A 444 -3.45 0.21 22.82
CA LEU A 444 -3.23 1.57 22.32
C LEU A 444 -3.36 2.61 23.44
N SER A 445 -3.29 2.18 24.70
CA SER A 445 -3.60 3.02 25.88
C SER A 445 -2.63 4.20 26.08
N THR A 446 -1.42 4.08 25.53
CA THR A 446 -0.35 5.10 25.61
C THR A 446 -0.36 6.08 24.44
N TRP A 447 -1.17 5.83 23.41
CA TRP A 447 -1.15 6.64 22.20
C TRP A 447 -1.74 8.04 22.47
N ASP A 448 -0.91 9.06 22.36
CA ASP A 448 -1.37 10.45 22.27
C ASP A 448 -1.80 10.74 20.84
N VAL A 449 -3.11 10.80 20.61
CA VAL A 449 -3.72 11.11 19.30
C VAL A 449 -4.14 12.58 19.16
N SER A 450 -3.72 13.45 20.09
CA SER A 450 -4.16 14.86 20.11
C SER A 450 -3.83 15.64 18.84
N ASN A 451 -2.78 15.26 18.11
CA ASN A 451 -2.40 15.91 16.84
C ASN A 451 -2.94 15.20 15.59
N VAL A 452 -3.68 14.10 15.75
CA VAL A 452 -4.18 13.29 14.64
C VAL A 452 -5.35 14.00 13.96
N VAL A 453 -5.19 14.25 12.66
CA VAL A 453 -6.23 14.86 11.83
C VAL A 453 -6.92 13.82 10.95
N ASN A 454 -6.16 12.83 10.47
CA ASN A 454 -6.59 11.84 9.47
C ASN A 454 -6.48 10.40 9.98
N THR A 455 -7.61 9.70 10.00
CA THR A 455 -7.71 8.26 10.35
C THR A 455 -8.31 7.41 9.22
N SER A 456 -8.61 8.03 8.09
CA SER A 456 -9.33 7.41 6.96
C SER A 456 -8.74 7.80 5.60
N LEU A 457 -8.68 6.86 4.68
CA LEU A 457 -8.31 7.02 3.27
C LEU A 457 -9.61 7.07 2.44
N THR A 458 -10.13 8.27 2.24
CA THR A 458 -11.48 8.51 1.70
C THR A 458 -11.70 7.84 0.35
N ASP A 459 -10.73 7.92 -0.55
CA ASP A 459 -10.86 7.41 -1.92
C ASP A 459 -10.84 5.87 -1.98
N ALA A 460 -10.33 5.22 -0.94
CA ALA A 460 -10.22 3.76 -0.88
C ALA A 460 -11.30 3.11 0.00
N GLY A 461 -12.09 3.90 0.75
CA GLY A 461 -13.05 3.37 1.72
C GLY A 461 -12.39 2.62 2.89
N ILE A 462 -11.18 3.04 3.28
CA ILE A 462 -10.35 2.37 4.29
C ILE A 462 -10.19 3.27 5.53
N GLY A 463 -10.52 2.74 6.70
CA GLY A 463 -10.27 3.38 8.00
C GLY A 463 -9.21 2.66 8.82
N LEU A 464 -8.78 3.26 9.93
CA LEU A 464 -7.69 2.79 10.80
C LEU A 464 -7.71 1.27 11.10
N PHE A 465 -8.86 0.72 11.48
CA PHE A 465 -9.06 -0.70 11.79
C PHE A 465 -9.97 -1.42 10.79
N SER A 466 -10.24 -0.81 9.63
CA SER A 466 -11.20 -1.39 8.68
C SER A 466 -10.81 -2.83 8.31
N ARG A 467 -11.78 -3.75 8.37
CA ARG A 467 -11.64 -5.19 8.07
C ARG A 467 -10.67 -5.93 9.00
N CYS A 468 -10.44 -5.44 10.21
CA CYS A 468 -9.91 -6.26 11.32
C CYS A 468 -11.00 -7.22 11.82
N SER A 469 -11.37 -8.20 11.01
CA SER A 469 -12.54 -9.07 11.23
C SER A 469 -12.46 -9.95 12.48
N SER A 470 -11.26 -10.16 13.03
CA SER A 470 -11.05 -10.94 14.26
C SER A 470 -10.96 -10.10 15.53
N LEU A 471 -10.92 -8.76 15.41
CA LEU A 471 -10.81 -7.86 16.56
C LEU A 471 -12.08 -7.96 17.42
N GLU A 472 -11.94 -8.35 18.68
CA GLU A 472 -13.09 -8.59 19.58
C GLU A 472 -13.42 -7.37 20.43
N SER A 473 -12.40 -6.66 20.90
CA SER A 473 -12.52 -5.45 21.72
C SER A 473 -11.41 -4.46 21.44
N ILE A 474 -11.67 -3.18 21.66
CA ILE A 474 -10.65 -2.13 21.60
C ILE A 474 -10.93 -1.04 22.65
N ASP A 475 -9.91 -0.69 23.44
CA ASP A 475 -9.96 0.38 24.42
C ASP A 475 -9.29 1.64 23.85
N LEU A 476 -10.08 2.68 23.63
CA LEU A 476 -9.62 4.00 23.16
C LEU A 476 -9.91 5.09 24.20
N SER A 477 -10.07 4.72 25.47
CA SER A 477 -10.46 5.65 26.54
C SER A 477 -9.43 6.75 26.81
N GLY A 478 -8.14 6.44 26.61
CA GLY A 478 -7.01 7.37 26.77
C GLY A 478 -6.85 8.39 25.64
N TRP A 479 -7.62 8.28 24.57
CA TRP A 479 -7.45 9.13 23.39
C TRP A 479 -7.96 10.55 23.62
N ASN A 480 -7.32 11.51 22.94
CA ASN A 480 -7.79 12.89 22.83
C ASN A 480 -8.08 13.21 21.36
N ALA A 481 -9.28 12.90 20.88
CA ALA A 481 -9.65 13.01 19.46
C ALA A 481 -9.98 14.45 18.98
N ILE A 482 -9.50 15.49 19.69
CA ILE A 482 -9.95 16.88 19.51
C ILE A 482 -9.73 17.44 18.09
N ASN A 483 -8.67 17.01 17.41
CA ASN A 483 -8.27 17.51 16.09
C ASN A 483 -8.75 16.62 14.92
N MET A 484 -9.40 15.49 15.19
CA MET A 484 -9.88 14.60 14.13
C MET A 484 -10.97 15.27 13.31
N SER A 485 -10.76 15.32 11.99
CA SER A 485 -11.73 15.91 11.05
C SER A 485 -12.65 14.87 10.40
N SER A 486 -12.23 13.60 10.38
CA SER A 486 -12.90 12.46 9.76
C SER A 486 -12.53 11.17 10.48
N ILE A 487 -13.52 10.31 10.70
CA ILE A 487 -13.35 8.93 11.23
C ILE A 487 -14.00 7.88 10.32
N GLN A 488 -14.08 8.21 9.02
CA GLN A 488 -14.73 7.36 8.04
C GLN A 488 -14.16 5.94 8.04
N TYR A 489 -15.06 4.96 8.01
CA TYR A 489 -14.74 3.55 7.94
C TYR A 489 -13.82 3.03 9.05
N MET A 490 -13.61 3.78 10.14
CA MET A 490 -12.60 3.47 11.17
C MET A 490 -12.67 2.02 11.65
N PHE A 491 -13.87 1.49 11.87
CA PHE A 491 -14.13 0.11 12.28
C PHE A 491 -14.88 -0.71 11.21
N SER A 492 -14.99 -0.21 9.97
CA SER A 492 -15.79 -0.87 8.93
C SER A 492 -15.34 -2.31 8.70
N GLY A 493 -16.21 -3.30 8.87
CA GLY A 493 -15.92 -4.73 8.69
C GLY A 493 -15.24 -5.41 9.88
N CYS A 494 -15.16 -4.78 11.06
CA CYS A 494 -14.73 -5.44 12.30
C CYS A 494 -15.87 -6.34 12.82
N SER A 495 -16.11 -7.46 12.14
CA SER A 495 -17.32 -8.27 12.33
C SER A 495 -17.42 -8.96 13.69
N LYS A 496 -16.31 -9.24 14.38
CA LYS A 496 -16.29 -9.79 15.76
C LYS A 496 -16.25 -8.74 16.87
N LEU A 497 -16.13 -7.46 16.52
CA LEU A 497 -16.02 -6.37 17.47
C LEU A 497 -17.33 -6.26 18.25
N ASN A 498 -17.27 -6.54 19.56
CA ASN A 498 -18.42 -6.57 20.44
C ASN A 498 -18.34 -5.52 21.56
N SER A 499 -17.15 -4.98 21.84
CA SER A 499 -16.94 -3.93 22.84
C SER A 499 -15.95 -2.89 22.36
N ILE A 500 -16.28 -1.61 22.53
CA ILE A 500 -15.44 -0.48 22.14
C ILE A 500 -15.58 0.58 23.23
N ASP A 501 -14.47 1.02 23.82
CA ASP A 501 -14.47 2.19 24.68
C ASP A 501 -14.12 3.45 23.86
N LEU A 502 -15.08 4.36 23.74
CA LEU A 502 -14.96 5.62 23.00
C LEU A 502 -14.90 6.85 23.92
N SER A 503 -14.55 6.70 25.20
CA SER A 503 -14.55 7.83 26.15
C SER A 503 -13.63 8.98 25.75
N GLY A 504 -12.58 8.70 24.96
CA GLY A 504 -11.65 9.70 24.43
C GLY A 504 -12.16 10.52 23.23
N PHE A 505 -13.37 10.25 22.72
CA PHE A 505 -13.86 10.79 21.44
C PHE A 505 -14.59 12.14 21.55
N ASN A 506 -14.08 13.11 22.30
CA ASN A 506 -14.55 14.49 22.19
C ASN A 506 -14.04 15.15 20.89
N THR A 507 -14.89 15.26 19.88
CA THR A 507 -14.51 15.53 18.49
C THR A 507 -15.09 16.83 17.89
N PRO A 508 -14.79 18.03 18.42
CA PRO A 508 -15.44 19.28 18.00
C PRO A 508 -15.21 19.67 16.53
N ASN A 509 -14.19 19.11 15.88
CA ASN A 509 -13.83 19.41 14.49
C ASN A 509 -14.33 18.35 13.49
N LEU A 510 -15.09 17.35 13.94
CA LEU A 510 -15.49 16.21 13.15
C LEU A 510 -16.57 16.58 12.13
N LYS A 511 -16.28 16.31 10.84
CA LYS A 511 -17.18 16.63 9.72
C LYS A 511 -17.82 15.41 9.08
N ASN A 512 -17.18 14.25 9.18
CA ASN A 512 -17.54 13.06 8.43
C ASN A 512 -17.42 11.77 9.26
N MET A 513 -18.53 11.02 9.32
CA MET A 513 -18.66 9.73 10.02
C MET A 513 -19.17 8.62 9.08
N VAL A 514 -18.89 8.72 7.77
CA VAL A 514 -19.35 7.71 6.80
C VAL A 514 -18.83 6.33 7.19
N GLY A 515 -19.73 5.37 7.33
CA GLY A 515 -19.40 3.96 7.50
C GLY A 515 -18.55 3.61 8.74
N THR A 516 -18.47 4.48 9.75
CA THR A 516 -17.56 4.30 10.90
C THR A 516 -17.69 2.91 11.53
N PHE A 517 -18.91 2.41 11.72
CA PHE A 517 -19.20 1.11 12.30
C PHE A 517 -19.81 0.12 11.30
N GLN A 518 -19.70 0.39 9.99
CA GLN A 518 -20.30 -0.46 8.96
C GLN A 518 -19.87 -1.93 9.13
N ASN A 519 -20.79 -2.88 9.05
CA ASN A 519 -20.58 -4.32 9.16
C ASN A 519 -19.93 -4.78 10.49
N CYS A 520 -20.01 -3.98 11.55
CA CYS A 520 -19.68 -4.41 12.92
C CYS A 520 -20.80 -5.29 13.49
N SER A 521 -20.98 -6.46 12.88
CA SER A 521 -22.15 -7.34 13.10
C SER A 521 -22.26 -7.94 14.51
N SER A 522 -21.18 -7.97 15.29
CA SER A 522 -21.20 -8.43 16.69
C SER A 522 -21.48 -7.34 17.73
N LEU A 523 -21.56 -6.06 17.32
CA LEU A 523 -21.93 -4.98 18.25
C LEU A 523 -23.40 -5.12 18.66
N THR A 524 -23.64 -5.30 19.95
CA THR A 524 -25.00 -5.38 20.52
C THR A 524 -25.48 -4.05 21.11
N GLU A 525 -24.54 -3.24 21.58
CA GLU A 525 -24.71 -1.90 22.14
C GLU A 525 -23.52 -1.01 21.75
N LEU A 526 -23.71 0.30 21.85
CA LEU A 526 -22.65 1.27 21.58
C LEU A 526 -22.95 2.57 22.33
N ASP A 527 -21.96 3.06 23.08
CA ASP A 527 -22.05 4.37 23.72
C ASP A 527 -21.58 5.48 22.76
N LEU A 528 -22.42 6.50 22.60
CA LEU A 528 -22.17 7.64 21.72
C LEU A 528 -21.98 8.95 22.52
N SER A 529 -22.00 8.92 23.86
CA SER A 529 -22.10 10.13 24.69
C SER A 529 -20.92 11.07 24.61
N ASN A 530 -19.76 10.58 24.16
CA ASN A 530 -18.53 11.36 24.14
C ASN A 530 -18.31 12.11 22.82
N PHE A 531 -19.06 11.77 21.76
CA PHE A 531 -18.95 12.46 20.49
C PHE A 531 -19.47 13.89 20.58
N ASN A 532 -18.69 14.82 20.02
CA ASN A 532 -19.22 16.10 19.58
C ASN A 532 -19.46 16.02 18.07
N THR A 533 -20.73 16.04 17.66
CA THR A 533 -21.11 15.93 16.23
C THR A 533 -21.67 17.23 15.66
N SER A 534 -21.51 18.37 16.33
CA SER A 534 -22.13 19.64 15.91
C SER A 534 -21.65 20.16 14.55
N GLU A 535 -20.49 19.68 14.08
CA GLU A 535 -19.92 20.00 12.77
C GLU A 535 -20.10 18.89 11.72
N VAL A 536 -20.72 17.75 12.09
CA VAL A 536 -20.88 16.61 11.18
C VAL A 536 -21.93 16.92 10.12
N THR A 537 -21.56 16.67 8.86
CA THR A 537 -22.42 16.89 7.69
C THR A 537 -22.84 15.59 7.00
N ASN A 538 -22.12 14.49 7.22
CA ASN A 538 -22.36 13.22 6.55
C ASN A 538 -22.28 12.02 7.53
N MET A 539 -23.37 11.26 7.61
CA MET A 539 -23.53 10.04 8.41
C MET A 539 -23.98 8.84 7.55
N ASN A 540 -23.67 8.86 6.25
CA ASN A 540 -23.98 7.75 5.35
C ASN A 540 -23.41 6.43 5.90
N SER A 541 -24.23 5.38 5.89
CA SER A 541 -23.84 4.02 6.29
C SER A 541 -23.27 3.87 7.71
N LEU A 542 -23.47 4.84 8.62
CA LEU A 542 -22.80 4.88 9.93
C LEU A 542 -22.87 3.56 10.70
N PHE A 543 -24.04 2.91 10.71
CA PHE A 543 -24.30 1.62 11.36
C PHE A 543 -24.75 0.54 10.37
N ASN A 544 -24.51 0.71 9.07
CA ASN A 544 -24.95 -0.24 8.05
C ASN A 544 -24.38 -1.65 8.34
N GLY A 545 -25.21 -2.67 8.49
CA GLY A 545 -24.79 -4.05 8.71
C GLY A 545 -24.39 -4.35 10.15
N CYS A 546 -24.67 -3.45 11.11
CA CYS A 546 -24.60 -3.76 12.55
C CYS A 546 -25.76 -4.68 12.96
N SER A 547 -25.78 -5.90 12.43
CA SER A 547 -26.90 -6.84 12.56
C SER A 547 -27.13 -7.34 13.98
N GLY A 548 -26.14 -7.26 14.87
CA GLY A 548 -26.27 -7.56 16.29
C GLY A 548 -26.88 -6.45 17.15
N LEU A 549 -26.98 -5.22 16.62
CA LEU A 549 -27.39 -4.05 17.41
C LEU A 549 -28.87 -4.15 17.80
N VAL A 550 -29.17 -4.17 19.10
CA VAL A 550 -30.54 -4.36 19.60
C VAL A 550 -31.25 -3.02 19.86
N SER A 551 -30.49 -2.02 20.33
CA SER A 551 -30.93 -0.66 20.63
C SER A 551 -29.76 0.31 20.56
N LEU A 552 -30.04 1.60 20.36
CA LEU A 552 -29.02 2.65 20.32
C LEU A 552 -29.58 3.95 20.89
N ASN A 553 -28.82 4.65 21.73
CA ASN A 553 -29.22 5.94 22.28
C ASN A 553 -28.70 7.07 21.38
N MET A 554 -29.61 7.73 20.66
CA MET A 554 -29.29 8.81 19.71
C MET A 554 -29.28 10.22 20.34
N ASN A 555 -29.54 10.35 21.65
CA ASN A 555 -29.68 11.66 22.30
C ASN A 555 -28.39 12.48 22.38
N PHE A 556 -27.24 11.85 22.12
CA PHE A 556 -25.93 12.48 22.19
C PHE A 556 -25.42 13.00 20.82
N ILE A 557 -26.15 12.72 19.75
CA ILE A 557 -25.74 13.06 18.38
C ILE A 557 -26.50 14.30 17.92
N ASP A 558 -25.80 15.43 17.75
CA ASP A 558 -26.28 16.60 17.02
C ASP A 558 -26.25 16.33 15.51
N THR A 559 -27.42 16.39 14.86
CA THR A 559 -27.57 16.24 13.41
C THR A 559 -27.97 17.53 12.69
N SER A 560 -27.93 18.68 13.36
CA SER A 560 -28.41 19.98 12.83
C SER A 560 -27.69 20.48 11.58
N LYS A 561 -26.54 19.90 11.23
CA LYS A 561 -25.78 20.16 10.00
C LYS A 561 -25.72 18.97 9.03
N VAL A 562 -26.27 17.82 9.40
CA VAL A 562 -26.23 16.61 8.57
C VAL A 562 -27.12 16.79 7.34
N THR A 563 -26.57 16.47 6.17
CA THR A 563 -27.29 16.51 4.89
C THR A 563 -27.53 15.12 4.30
N ASN A 564 -26.76 14.11 4.73
CA ASN A 564 -26.84 12.75 4.22
C ASN A 564 -26.89 11.71 5.36
N MET A 565 -27.98 10.95 5.41
CA MET A 565 -28.24 9.82 6.33
C MET A 565 -28.56 8.53 5.57
N SER A 566 -28.20 8.44 4.29
CA SER A 566 -28.47 7.24 3.50
C SER A 566 -27.79 6.00 4.09
N TYR A 567 -28.49 4.86 4.08
CA TYR A 567 -28.06 3.57 4.62
C TYR A 567 -27.67 3.56 6.11
N MET A 568 -27.98 4.60 6.89
CA MET A 568 -27.47 4.77 8.26
C MET A 568 -27.71 3.56 9.17
N PHE A 569 -28.88 2.92 9.09
CA PHE A 569 -29.25 1.72 9.85
C PHE A 569 -29.57 0.52 8.93
N GLN A 570 -29.12 0.54 7.67
CA GLN A 570 -29.40 -0.56 6.75
C GLN A 570 -28.89 -1.89 7.35
N ASN A 571 -29.69 -2.95 7.27
CA ASN A 571 -29.37 -4.30 7.76
C ASN A 571 -29.04 -4.39 9.27
N CYS A 572 -29.48 -3.43 10.10
CA CYS A 572 -29.52 -3.58 11.55
C CYS A 572 -30.67 -4.54 11.95
N SER A 573 -30.56 -5.81 11.56
CA SER A 573 -31.67 -6.77 11.59
C SER A 573 -32.16 -7.14 12.99
N SER A 574 -31.35 -6.96 14.04
CA SER A 574 -31.75 -7.14 15.45
C SER A 574 -32.34 -5.90 16.12
N LEU A 575 -32.32 -4.74 15.45
CA LEU A 575 -32.81 -3.48 16.02
C LEU A 575 -34.33 -3.56 16.20
N LYS A 576 -34.80 -3.51 17.45
CA LYS A 576 -36.23 -3.66 17.78
C LYS A 576 -36.98 -2.35 17.87
N ASN A 577 -36.31 -1.34 18.43
CA ASN A 577 -36.80 0.02 18.59
C ASN A 577 -35.60 0.97 18.59
N ILE A 578 -35.86 2.23 18.25
CA ILE A 578 -34.88 3.30 18.29
C ILE A 578 -35.61 4.62 18.57
N ASP A 579 -35.11 5.38 19.52
CA ASP A 579 -35.58 6.73 19.79
C ASP A 579 -34.84 7.71 18.87
N LEU A 580 -35.59 8.41 18.01
CA LEU A 580 -35.08 9.35 17.02
C LEU A 580 -35.50 10.80 17.34
N SER A 581 -36.09 11.04 18.51
CA SER A 581 -36.66 12.34 18.88
C SER A 581 -35.62 13.47 18.95
N SER A 582 -34.34 13.13 19.16
CA SER A 582 -33.22 14.07 19.17
C SER A 582 -32.75 14.51 17.78
N LEU A 583 -33.10 13.79 16.72
CA LEU A 583 -32.55 14.05 15.39
C LEU A 583 -33.21 15.27 14.75
N ASN A 584 -32.39 16.26 14.40
CA ASN A 584 -32.79 17.35 13.52
C ASN A 584 -32.51 16.95 12.06
N THR A 585 -33.57 16.77 11.27
CA THR A 585 -33.47 16.33 9.87
C THR A 585 -33.72 17.44 8.85
N ALA A 586 -33.92 18.70 9.27
CA ALA A 586 -34.37 19.78 8.41
C ALA A 586 -33.46 20.05 7.18
N LYS A 587 -32.17 19.71 7.29
CA LYS A 587 -31.18 19.84 6.20
C LYS A 587 -30.88 18.54 5.46
N VAL A 588 -31.44 17.41 5.89
CA VAL A 588 -31.19 16.11 5.30
C VAL A 588 -31.89 16.01 3.96
N SER A 589 -31.12 15.86 2.88
CA SER A 589 -31.65 15.69 1.53
C SER A 589 -31.68 14.23 1.09
N ASN A 590 -30.93 13.34 1.76
CA ASN A 590 -30.83 11.93 1.39
C ASN A 590 -31.02 10.98 2.59
N MET A 591 -32.09 10.18 2.55
CA MET A 591 -32.44 9.11 3.49
C MET A 591 -32.64 7.76 2.78
N THR A 592 -32.04 7.59 1.60
CA THR A 592 -32.08 6.35 0.83
C THR A 592 -31.73 5.14 1.70
N ALA A 593 -32.58 4.11 1.69
CA ALA A 593 -32.38 2.86 2.42
C ALA A 593 -32.02 3.00 3.92
N MET A 594 -32.39 4.12 4.57
CA MET A 594 -31.98 4.43 5.95
C MET A 594 -32.28 3.29 6.94
N PHE A 595 -33.43 2.62 6.81
CA PHE A 595 -33.85 1.50 7.66
C PHE A 595 -33.98 0.17 6.91
N ALA A 596 -33.55 0.10 5.66
CA ALA A 596 -33.73 -1.09 4.83
C ALA A 596 -33.14 -2.34 5.50
N GLY A 597 -33.88 -3.44 5.61
CA GLY A 597 -33.44 -4.67 6.23
C GLY A 597 -33.47 -4.68 7.76
N CYS A 598 -34.05 -3.67 8.42
CA CYS A 598 -34.33 -3.70 9.86
C CYS A 598 -35.50 -4.66 10.17
N THR A 599 -35.29 -5.97 9.99
CA THR A 599 -36.36 -6.98 10.02
C THR A 599 -37.02 -7.16 11.39
N SER A 600 -36.38 -6.75 12.49
CA SER A 600 -36.94 -6.82 13.85
C SER A 600 -37.63 -5.52 14.31
N LEU A 601 -37.52 -4.44 13.53
CA LEU A 601 -38.08 -3.14 13.89
C LEU A 601 -39.61 -3.20 13.79
N ASN A 602 -40.30 -3.07 14.92
CA ASN A 602 -41.76 -3.22 14.98
C ASN A 602 -42.52 -1.90 15.03
N ASN A 603 -41.87 -0.83 15.49
CA ASN A 603 -42.42 0.52 15.61
C ASN A 603 -41.31 1.53 15.31
N LEU A 604 -41.69 2.65 14.71
CA LEU A 604 -40.80 3.75 14.36
C LEU A 604 -41.55 5.08 14.46
N ASP A 605 -41.12 5.94 15.38
CA ASP A 605 -41.65 7.31 15.49
C ASP A 605 -40.81 8.27 14.65
N LEU A 606 -41.44 8.87 13.63
CA LEU A 606 -40.84 9.86 12.73
C LEU A 606 -41.46 11.26 12.91
N SER A 607 -42.20 11.50 14.00
CA SER A 607 -42.95 12.74 14.21
C SER A 607 -42.10 14.00 14.23
N THR A 608 -40.82 13.88 14.62
CA THR A 608 -39.84 14.97 14.67
C THR A 608 -39.13 15.24 13.34
N PHE A 609 -39.31 14.38 12.33
CA PHE A 609 -38.60 14.53 11.06
C PHE A 609 -39.17 15.69 10.25
N ASP A 610 -38.35 16.71 10.01
CA ASP A 610 -38.54 17.67 8.93
C ASP A 610 -37.91 17.11 7.64
N THR A 611 -38.76 16.78 6.68
CA THR A 611 -38.38 16.20 5.38
C THR A 611 -38.56 17.18 4.23
N SER A 612 -38.74 18.47 4.52
CA SER A 612 -38.97 19.49 3.48
C SER A 612 -37.81 19.66 2.49
N SER A 613 -36.59 19.29 2.89
CA SER A 613 -35.36 19.27 2.08
C SER A 613 -35.10 17.94 1.36
N LEU A 614 -35.91 16.91 1.62
CA LEU A 614 -35.67 15.54 1.15
C LEU A 614 -35.85 15.41 -0.37
N THR A 615 -34.83 14.89 -1.05
CA THR A 615 -34.84 14.60 -2.49
C THR A 615 -34.71 13.11 -2.79
N ASN A 616 -34.08 12.34 -1.89
CA ASN A 616 -33.75 10.94 -2.11
C ASN A 616 -34.22 10.05 -0.95
N VAL A 617 -35.12 9.11 -1.25
CA VAL A 617 -35.63 8.06 -0.33
C VAL A 617 -35.43 6.64 -0.87
N SER A 618 -34.96 6.53 -2.10
CA SER A 618 -34.67 5.27 -2.79
C SER A 618 -33.66 5.51 -3.92
N THR A 619 -33.01 4.44 -4.37
CA THR A 619 -32.27 4.42 -5.63
C THR A 619 -33.11 3.74 -6.72
N GLY A 620 -32.73 3.91 -8.00
CA GLY A 620 -33.40 3.23 -9.12
C GLY A 620 -32.90 1.82 -9.39
N TYR A 621 -31.91 1.34 -8.63
CA TYR A 621 -31.21 0.09 -8.83
C TYR A 621 -31.28 -0.72 -7.55
N TYR A 622 -31.58 -2.01 -7.63
CA TYR A 622 -31.64 -2.88 -6.45
C TYR A 622 -32.72 -2.47 -5.43
N SER A 623 -32.95 -3.32 -4.45
CA SER A 623 -34.03 -3.16 -3.47
C SER A 623 -33.61 -2.24 -2.31
N GLU A 624 -33.57 -0.94 -2.56
CA GLU A 624 -32.93 0.07 -1.69
C GLU A 624 -33.88 1.22 -1.27
N GLY A 625 -35.16 0.94 -1.07
CA GLY A 625 -36.10 1.92 -0.49
C GLY A 625 -35.87 2.14 1.00
N MET A 626 -36.21 3.33 1.53
CA MET A 626 -35.98 3.71 2.94
C MET A 626 -36.42 2.65 3.96
N PHE A 627 -37.55 1.98 3.73
CA PHE A 627 -38.11 0.93 4.60
C PHE A 627 -38.10 -0.46 3.95
N TYR A 628 -37.27 -0.69 2.94
CA TYR A 628 -37.23 -1.96 2.24
C TYR A 628 -37.01 -3.12 3.22
N ASN A 629 -37.86 -4.15 3.19
CA ASN A 629 -37.78 -5.35 4.02
C ASN A 629 -37.80 -5.08 5.54
N CYS A 630 -38.45 -4.00 5.99
CA CYS A 630 -38.84 -3.81 7.40
C CYS A 630 -40.03 -4.71 7.76
N SER A 631 -39.83 -6.03 7.70
CA SER A 631 -40.91 -7.02 7.67
C SER A 631 -41.74 -7.11 8.97
N SER A 632 -41.20 -6.69 10.11
CA SER A 632 -41.92 -6.65 11.40
C SER A 632 -42.64 -5.33 11.68
N LEU A 633 -42.48 -4.30 10.84
CA LEU A 633 -43.08 -2.99 11.07
C LEU A 633 -44.60 -3.08 10.91
N THR A 634 -45.34 -2.81 11.98
CA THR A 634 -46.81 -2.95 11.99
C THR A 634 -47.55 -1.65 11.72
N ASP A 635 -46.96 -0.51 12.10
CA ASP A 635 -47.52 0.83 11.94
C ASP A 635 -46.38 1.81 11.58
N LEU A 636 -46.71 2.86 10.83
CA LEU A 636 -45.80 3.90 10.40
C LEU A 636 -46.57 5.21 10.15
N ASN A 637 -46.38 6.19 11.03
CA ASN A 637 -46.98 7.51 10.88
C ASN A 637 -46.15 8.41 9.94
N LEU A 638 -46.76 8.87 8.85
CA LEU A 638 -46.11 9.69 7.81
C LEU A 638 -46.76 11.07 7.63
N ASN A 639 -47.57 11.54 8.57
CA ASN A 639 -48.36 12.77 8.40
C ASN A 639 -47.51 14.03 8.17
N ASN A 640 -46.28 14.07 8.71
CA ASN A 640 -45.33 15.17 8.53
C ASN A 640 -44.31 14.93 7.41
N PHE A 641 -44.45 13.84 6.65
CA PHE A 641 -43.46 13.40 5.66
C PHE A 641 -43.69 14.11 4.31
N ASN A 642 -42.93 15.18 4.06
CA ASN A 642 -43.00 15.99 2.87
C ASN A 642 -42.20 15.38 1.71
N THR A 643 -42.88 14.99 0.63
CA THR A 643 -42.24 14.35 -0.54
C THR A 643 -42.19 15.21 -1.79
N LYS A 644 -42.53 16.51 -1.73
CA LYS A 644 -42.70 17.40 -2.91
C LYS A 644 -41.48 17.52 -3.84
N ASN A 645 -40.30 17.14 -3.34
CA ASN A 645 -39.03 17.21 -4.06
C ASN A 645 -38.49 15.83 -4.44
N VAL A 646 -39.14 14.75 -4.04
CA VAL A 646 -38.75 13.37 -4.34
C VAL A 646 -39.15 13.02 -5.77
N THR A 647 -38.22 12.44 -6.52
CA THR A 647 -38.45 12.00 -7.91
C THR A 647 -38.49 10.49 -8.06
N ASN A 648 -37.96 9.73 -7.10
CA ASN A 648 -37.94 8.27 -7.11
C ASN A 648 -38.43 7.70 -5.78
N MET A 649 -39.48 6.87 -5.84
CA MET A 649 -40.08 6.17 -4.69
C MET A 649 -40.03 4.64 -4.86
N SER A 650 -39.16 4.12 -5.73
CA SER A 650 -39.07 2.68 -5.95
C SER A 650 -38.70 1.94 -4.67
N TYR A 651 -39.35 0.80 -4.44
CA TYR A 651 -39.18 -0.07 -3.27
C TYR A 651 -39.40 0.59 -1.89
N LEU A 652 -39.97 1.80 -1.80
CA LEU A 652 -40.02 2.57 -0.55
C LEU A 652 -40.54 1.77 0.66
N PHE A 653 -41.60 0.97 0.45
CA PHE A 653 -42.21 0.10 1.46
C PHE A 653 -42.14 -1.39 1.08
N SER A 654 -41.35 -1.74 0.07
CA SER A 654 -41.31 -3.11 -0.43
C SER A 654 -40.84 -4.07 0.67
N GLY A 655 -41.59 -5.14 0.94
CA GLY A 655 -41.27 -6.14 1.95
C GLY A 655 -41.72 -5.78 3.37
N CYS A 656 -42.45 -4.66 3.57
CA CYS A 656 -43.11 -4.34 4.84
C CYS A 656 -44.33 -5.25 5.08
N ALA A 657 -44.07 -6.55 5.25
CA ALA A 657 -45.08 -7.60 5.24
C ALA A 657 -46.09 -7.54 6.39
N SER A 658 -45.74 -6.92 7.52
CA SER A 658 -46.61 -6.77 8.69
C SER A 658 -47.40 -5.47 8.74
N LEU A 659 -47.15 -4.54 7.83
CA LEU A 659 -47.84 -3.25 7.79
C LEU A 659 -49.31 -3.46 7.42
N ASN A 660 -50.23 -3.06 8.31
CA ASN A 660 -51.66 -3.31 8.15
C ASN A 660 -52.43 -2.11 7.58
N ASN A 661 -51.94 -0.90 7.87
CA ASN A 661 -52.48 0.37 7.41
C ASN A 661 -51.33 1.32 7.06
N LEU A 662 -51.58 2.24 6.13
CA LEU A 662 -50.60 3.24 5.73
C LEU A 662 -51.33 4.49 5.25
N ASP A 663 -51.20 5.58 6.00
CA ASP A 663 -51.71 6.89 5.60
C ASP A 663 -50.67 7.60 4.73
N LEU A 664 -51.06 7.90 3.49
CA LEU A 664 -50.23 8.58 2.48
C LEU A 664 -50.78 9.96 2.10
N SER A 665 -51.71 10.49 2.88
CA SER A 665 -52.40 11.76 2.55
C SER A 665 -51.46 12.97 2.45
N SER A 666 -50.30 12.92 3.11
CA SER A 666 -49.23 13.94 3.07
C SER A 666 -48.34 13.88 1.83
N PHE A 667 -48.39 12.80 1.04
CA PHE A 667 -47.48 12.61 -0.09
C PHE A 667 -47.86 13.51 -1.27
N ASP A 668 -46.90 14.34 -1.68
CA ASP A 668 -46.91 14.99 -3.00
C ASP A 668 -46.04 14.17 -3.95
N THR A 669 -46.69 13.51 -4.92
CA THR A 669 -46.02 12.65 -5.90
C THR A 669 -45.86 13.33 -7.26
N SER A 670 -46.16 14.63 -7.38
CA SER A 670 -46.22 15.33 -8.68
C SER A 670 -44.90 15.32 -9.46
N LYS A 671 -43.76 15.13 -8.79
CA LYS A 671 -42.43 15.01 -9.42
C LYS A 671 -41.91 13.57 -9.54
N VAL A 672 -42.64 12.59 -9.02
CA VAL A 672 -42.19 11.20 -8.98
C VAL A 672 -42.32 10.59 -10.38
N THR A 673 -41.22 10.03 -10.87
CA THR A 673 -41.17 9.34 -12.17
C THR A 673 -41.12 7.83 -12.02
N ASN A 674 -40.63 7.31 -10.89
CA ASN A 674 -40.46 5.88 -10.68
C ASN A 674 -41.16 5.39 -9.41
N PHE A 675 -42.17 4.53 -9.60
CA PHE A 675 -42.95 3.85 -8.56
C PHE A 675 -42.66 2.34 -8.49
N TYR A 676 -41.58 1.89 -9.14
CA TYR A 676 -41.24 0.48 -9.26
C TYR A 676 -41.27 -0.21 -7.89
N GLY A 677 -42.09 -1.24 -7.73
CA GLY A 677 -42.10 -2.04 -6.51
C GLY A 677 -42.47 -1.30 -5.23
N MET A 678 -43.05 -0.10 -5.26
CA MET A 678 -43.22 0.75 -4.07
C MET A 678 -43.88 0.03 -2.88
N PHE A 679 -44.89 -0.82 -3.13
CA PHE A 679 -45.60 -1.62 -2.13
C PHE A 679 -45.42 -3.14 -2.31
N ASN A 680 -44.40 -3.56 -3.05
CA ASN A 680 -44.15 -4.97 -3.33
C ASN A 680 -44.04 -5.79 -2.02
N GLY A 681 -44.87 -6.80 -1.83
CA GLY A 681 -44.81 -7.70 -0.67
C GLY A 681 -45.41 -7.11 0.61
N CYS A 682 -46.14 -6.00 0.54
CA CYS A 682 -46.96 -5.47 1.63
C CYS A 682 -48.21 -6.34 1.87
N SER A 683 -47.99 -7.61 2.18
CA SER A 683 -49.01 -8.67 2.20
C SER A 683 -50.07 -8.52 3.30
N SER A 684 -49.83 -7.68 4.31
CA SER A 684 -50.80 -7.39 5.37
C SER A 684 -51.69 -6.18 5.14
N LEU A 685 -51.39 -5.31 4.16
CA LEU A 685 -52.24 -4.17 3.85
C LEU A 685 -53.61 -4.64 3.36
N THR A 686 -54.68 -4.11 3.97
CA THR A 686 -56.07 -4.42 3.58
C THR A 686 -56.66 -3.38 2.65
N SER A 687 -56.14 -2.16 2.68
CA SER A 687 -56.56 -1.02 1.86
C SER A 687 -55.40 -0.05 1.66
N LEU A 688 -55.48 0.75 0.60
CA LEU A 688 -54.52 1.80 0.32
C LEU A 688 -55.26 2.98 -0.34
N ASP A 689 -55.22 4.15 0.28
CA ASP A 689 -55.76 5.37 -0.32
C ASP A 689 -54.68 6.06 -1.16
N LEU A 690 -54.94 6.18 -2.45
CA LEU A 690 -54.04 6.74 -3.45
C LEU A 690 -54.66 7.93 -4.20
N PHE A 691 -55.77 8.49 -3.71
CA PHE A 691 -56.49 9.54 -4.43
C PHE A 691 -55.63 10.78 -4.68
N ASN A 692 -54.73 11.11 -3.74
CA ASN A 692 -53.82 12.26 -3.85
C ASN A 692 -52.59 12.02 -4.76
N PHE A 693 -52.40 10.80 -5.27
CA PHE A 693 -51.23 10.52 -6.12
C PHE A 693 -51.41 11.19 -7.48
N ASN A 694 -50.52 12.12 -7.79
CA ASN A 694 -50.32 12.63 -9.13
C ASN A 694 -49.27 11.76 -9.84
N THR A 695 -49.70 10.98 -10.82
CA THR A 695 -48.84 10.06 -11.59
C THR A 695 -48.52 10.55 -12.99
N SER A 696 -48.85 11.80 -13.35
CA SER A 696 -48.66 12.36 -14.70
C SER A 696 -47.20 12.43 -15.18
N ASN A 697 -46.24 12.22 -14.28
CA ASN A 697 -44.81 12.11 -14.59
C ASN A 697 -44.25 10.69 -14.45
N ALA A 698 -45.08 9.72 -14.07
CA ALA A 698 -44.66 8.34 -13.88
C ALA A 698 -44.26 7.71 -15.23
N THR A 699 -43.08 7.10 -15.27
CA THR A 699 -42.57 6.32 -16.40
C THR A 699 -42.51 4.82 -16.10
N SER A 700 -42.45 4.44 -14.82
CA SER A 700 -42.42 3.03 -14.38
C SER A 700 -43.34 2.80 -13.18
N MET A 701 -44.23 1.81 -13.31
CA MET A 701 -45.11 1.30 -12.24
C MET A 701 -45.00 -0.23 -12.09
N ALA A 702 -43.97 -0.84 -12.68
CA ALA A 702 -43.75 -2.28 -12.61
C ALA A 702 -43.64 -2.74 -11.14
N ARG A 703 -44.28 -3.87 -10.83
CA ARG A 703 -44.36 -4.48 -9.50
C ARG A 703 -44.93 -3.59 -8.38
N MET A 704 -45.56 -2.46 -8.69
CA MET A 704 -45.98 -1.48 -7.66
C MET A 704 -46.82 -2.09 -6.53
N PHE A 705 -47.70 -3.05 -6.84
CA PHE A 705 -48.56 -3.77 -5.88
C PHE A 705 -48.28 -5.28 -5.86
N TYR A 706 -47.11 -5.72 -6.32
CA TYR A 706 -46.74 -7.13 -6.38
C TYR A 706 -46.92 -7.81 -5.01
N ASN A 707 -47.62 -8.93 -4.92
CA ASN A 707 -47.92 -9.66 -3.69
C ASN A 707 -48.61 -8.83 -2.58
N CYS A 708 -49.39 -7.81 -2.91
CA CYS A 708 -50.33 -7.17 -1.99
C CYS A 708 -51.56 -8.06 -1.74
N SER A 709 -51.35 -9.24 -1.15
CA SER A 709 -52.30 -10.35 -1.15
C SER A 709 -53.61 -10.12 -0.42
N LYS A 710 -53.70 -9.15 0.51
CA LYS A 710 -54.91 -8.87 1.32
C LYS A 710 -55.73 -7.67 0.84
N ILE A 711 -55.24 -6.88 -0.11
CA ILE A 711 -56.01 -5.79 -0.67
C ILE A 711 -57.13 -6.37 -1.54
N THR A 712 -58.37 -5.98 -1.26
CA THR A 712 -59.57 -6.47 -1.97
C THR A 712 -60.01 -5.53 -3.10
N LYS A 713 -59.63 -4.26 -3.02
CA LYS A 713 -60.00 -3.22 -4.00
C LYS A 713 -58.91 -2.16 -4.10
N PHE A 714 -58.67 -1.68 -5.31
CA PHE A 714 -57.91 -0.45 -5.55
C PHE A 714 -58.83 0.65 -6.10
N ASN A 715 -58.58 1.89 -5.68
CA ASN A 715 -59.13 3.07 -6.34
C ASN A 715 -58.00 3.80 -7.07
N LEU A 716 -57.95 3.65 -8.40
CA LEU A 716 -56.88 4.17 -9.25
C LEU A 716 -57.42 5.20 -10.27
N THR A 717 -58.59 5.79 -10.04
CA THR A 717 -59.22 6.70 -11.01
C THR A 717 -58.45 8.01 -11.20
N SER A 718 -57.57 8.38 -10.27
CA SER A 718 -56.70 9.56 -10.35
C SER A 718 -55.43 9.33 -11.15
N PHE A 719 -55.13 8.09 -11.55
CA PHE A 719 -53.86 7.76 -12.18
C PHE A 719 -53.86 8.21 -13.64
N ASP A 720 -52.97 9.14 -13.96
CA ASP A 720 -52.54 9.43 -15.33
C ASP A 720 -51.36 8.50 -15.66
N THR A 721 -51.57 7.59 -16.60
CA THR A 721 -50.56 6.61 -17.05
C THR A 721 -49.98 6.94 -18.43
N SER A 722 -50.30 8.10 -19.00
CA SER A 722 -49.94 8.46 -20.38
C SER A 722 -48.44 8.43 -20.67
N LYS A 723 -47.59 8.57 -19.65
CA LYS A 723 -46.11 8.49 -19.77
C LYS A 723 -45.50 7.17 -19.32
N VAL A 724 -46.31 6.24 -18.80
CA VAL A 724 -45.81 4.97 -18.27
C VAL A 724 -45.36 4.08 -19.43
N THR A 725 -44.16 3.52 -19.33
CA THR A 725 -43.61 2.59 -20.32
C THR A 725 -43.54 1.15 -19.80
N ASN A 726 -43.55 0.95 -18.48
CA ASN A 726 -43.42 -0.36 -17.86
C ASN A 726 -44.43 -0.57 -16.72
N MET A 727 -45.29 -1.58 -16.86
CA MET A 727 -46.28 -2.05 -15.87
C MET A 727 -46.12 -3.56 -15.56
N GLN A 728 -44.95 -4.14 -15.85
CA GLN A 728 -44.67 -5.55 -15.61
C GLN A 728 -45.05 -5.95 -14.18
N SER A 729 -45.84 -7.01 -14.05
CA SER A 729 -46.23 -7.62 -12.77
C SER A 729 -46.86 -6.66 -11.76
N MET A 730 -47.50 -5.57 -12.20
CA MET A 730 -48.01 -4.51 -11.31
C MET A 730 -48.94 -5.03 -10.21
N PHE A 731 -49.80 -6.00 -10.51
CA PHE A 731 -50.76 -6.62 -9.58
C PHE A 731 -50.51 -8.12 -9.36
N TYR A 732 -49.34 -8.64 -9.75
CA TYR A 732 -49.03 -10.05 -9.59
C TYR A 732 -49.27 -10.49 -8.14
N GLY A 733 -49.96 -11.62 -7.92
CA GLY A 733 -50.17 -12.18 -6.59
C GLY A 733 -51.08 -11.36 -5.68
N CYS A 734 -51.82 -10.37 -6.22
CA CYS A 734 -52.92 -9.71 -5.52
C CYS A 734 -54.13 -10.65 -5.39
N SER A 735 -53.96 -11.71 -4.59
CA SER A 735 -54.85 -12.86 -4.57
C SER A 735 -56.27 -12.60 -4.05
N SER A 736 -56.53 -11.47 -3.37
CA SER A 736 -57.85 -11.16 -2.79
C SER A 736 -58.70 -10.20 -3.62
N ILE A 737 -58.23 -9.74 -4.77
CA ILE A 737 -59.02 -8.84 -5.63
C ILE A 737 -60.04 -9.65 -6.41
N GLU A 738 -61.32 -9.37 -6.20
CA GLU A 738 -62.42 -10.03 -6.92
C GLU A 738 -62.79 -9.30 -8.22
N SER A 739 -62.69 -7.97 -8.22
CA SER A 739 -62.94 -7.14 -9.39
C SER A 739 -62.04 -5.90 -9.43
N LEU A 740 -61.67 -5.48 -10.63
CA LEU A 740 -60.80 -4.33 -10.84
C LEU A 740 -61.26 -3.50 -12.05
N VAL A 741 -61.29 -2.18 -11.89
CA VAL A 741 -61.57 -1.24 -12.97
C VAL A 741 -60.33 -0.37 -13.17
N LEU A 742 -59.76 -0.42 -14.36
CA LEU A 742 -58.58 0.34 -14.76
C LEU A 742 -58.97 1.29 -15.89
N ARG A 743 -58.59 2.55 -15.75
CA ARG A 743 -58.73 3.61 -16.76
C ARG A 743 -57.33 4.11 -17.12
N PHE A 744 -56.58 3.30 -17.85
CA PHE A 744 -55.16 3.55 -18.11
C PHE A 744 -54.92 3.79 -19.60
N ASP A 745 -54.31 4.94 -19.91
CA ASP A 745 -53.64 5.13 -21.19
C ASP A 745 -52.38 4.25 -21.22
N THR A 746 -52.39 3.24 -22.08
CA THR A 746 -51.31 2.27 -22.26
C THR A 746 -50.57 2.43 -23.58
N SER A 747 -50.81 3.51 -24.32
CA SER A 747 -50.23 3.76 -25.65
C SER A 747 -48.69 3.75 -25.66
N ASN A 748 -48.06 4.23 -24.58
CA ASN A 748 -46.61 4.24 -24.40
C ASN A 748 -46.04 3.02 -23.68
N VAL A 749 -46.88 2.08 -23.23
CA VAL A 749 -46.44 0.90 -22.48
C VAL A 749 -45.86 -0.14 -23.44
N SER A 750 -44.64 -0.60 -23.14
CA SER A 750 -43.96 -1.66 -23.89
C SER A 750 -43.99 -3.01 -23.16
N ASN A 751 -44.21 -3.02 -21.83
CA ASN A 751 -44.20 -4.24 -21.04
C ASN A 751 -45.31 -4.27 -19.98
N MET A 752 -46.25 -5.23 -20.11
CA MET A 752 -47.28 -5.59 -19.14
C MET A 752 -47.25 -7.09 -18.81
N SER A 753 -46.10 -7.75 -19.01
CA SER A 753 -45.97 -9.18 -18.72
C SER A 753 -46.32 -9.47 -17.26
N TYR A 754 -47.04 -10.57 -17.04
CA TYR A 754 -47.46 -11.08 -15.73
C TYR A 754 -48.27 -10.10 -14.86
N MET A 755 -48.89 -9.07 -15.44
CA MET A 755 -49.54 -7.98 -14.69
C MET A 755 -50.56 -8.47 -13.65
N PHE A 756 -51.37 -9.49 -13.97
CA PHE A 756 -52.37 -10.06 -13.07
C PHE A 756 -52.08 -11.53 -12.72
N GLN A 757 -50.87 -12.03 -12.99
CA GLN A 757 -50.54 -13.43 -12.72
C GLN A 757 -50.74 -13.75 -11.23
N ASN A 758 -51.33 -14.91 -10.91
CA ASN A 758 -51.68 -15.34 -9.54
C ASN A 758 -52.72 -14.47 -8.82
N CYS A 759 -53.52 -13.67 -9.52
CA CYS A 759 -54.72 -13.06 -8.95
C CYS A 759 -55.89 -14.08 -8.88
N TYR A 760 -55.80 -15.03 -7.95
CA TYR A 760 -56.70 -16.19 -7.85
C TYR A 760 -58.18 -15.87 -7.60
N MET A 761 -58.54 -14.66 -7.18
CA MET A 761 -59.93 -14.28 -6.95
C MET A 761 -60.50 -13.38 -8.06
N LEU A 762 -59.69 -12.95 -9.02
CA LEU A 762 -60.07 -11.96 -10.02
C LEU A 762 -61.11 -12.51 -10.99
N GLY A 763 -62.39 -12.20 -10.79
CA GLY A 763 -63.50 -12.64 -11.62
C GLY A 763 -63.97 -11.59 -12.63
N GLY A 764 -63.78 -10.31 -12.34
CA GLY A 764 -64.17 -9.20 -13.23
C GLY A 764 -63.05 -8.17 -13.44
N LEU A 765 -62.78 -7.81 -14.68
CA LEU A 765 -61.73 -6.84 -15.02
C LEU A 765 -62.22 -5.88 -16.10
N SER A 766 -62.25 -4.58 -15.82
CA SER A 766 -62.55 -3.57 -16.83
C SER A 766 -61.26 -2.85 -17.24
N LEU A 767 -60.89 -2.97 -18.51
CA LEU A 767 -59.73 -2.34 -19.15
C LEU A 767 -60.19 -1.19 -20.05
N LEU A 768 -60.45 -0.04 -19.42
CA LEU A 768 -60.97 1.16 -20.08
C LEU A 768 -59.82 2.07 -20.53
N ASP A 769 -59.93 2.61 -21.74
CA ASP A 769 -58.97 3.54 -22.35
C ASP A 769 -57.60 2.90 -22.70
N PHE A 770 -57.56 1.56 -22.70
CA PHE A 770 -56.37 0.77 -23.06
C PHE A 770 -56.09 0.82 -24.56
N THR A 771 -54.81 0.94 -24.91
CA THR A 771 -54.29 0.83 -26.27
C THR A 771 -53.15 -0.17 -26.29
N LEU A 772 -53.25 -1.22 -27.11
CA LEU A 772 -52.21 -2.23 -27.27
C LEU A 772 -51.48 -1.98 -28.60
N ASN A 773 -50.20 -1.63 -28.52
CA ASN A 773 -49.32 -1.57 -29.69
C ASN A 773 -48.80 -2.98 -30.06
N ASP A 774 -48.36 -3.17 -31.31
CA ASP A 774 -47.91 -4.49 -31.79
C ASP A 774 -46.69 -5.05 -31.03
N SER A 775 -45.87 -4.17 -30.45
CA SER A 775 -44.64 -4.52 -29.72
C SER A 775 -44.85 -4.81 -28.23
N ILE A 776 -46.08 -4.70 -27.71
CA ILE A 776 -46.32 -4.79 -26.27
C ILE A 776 -46.14 -6.21 -25.76
N ASN A 777 -45.31 -6.38 -24.74
CA ASN A 777 -45.13 -7.67 -24.10
C ASN A 777 -46.27 -7.95 -23.11
N LEU A 778 -47.13 -8.91 -23.46
CA LEU A 778 -48.27 -9.36 -22.66
C LEU A 778 -48.06 -10.73 -22.03
N SER A 779 -46.86 -11.32 -22.10
CA SER A 779 -46.62 -12.70 -21.66
C SER A 779 -47.12 -12.98 -20.24
N GLY A 780 -47.89 -14.07 -20.09
CA GLY A 780 -48.41 -14.56 -18.81
C GLY A 780 -49.33 -13.60 -18.05
N ILE A 781 -49.91 -12.58 -18.71
CA ILE A 781 -50.68 -11.51 -18.06
C ILE A 781 -51.87 -12.04 -17.24
N PHE A 782 -52.48 -13.16 -17.66
CA PHE A 782 -53.63 -13.81 -17.01
C PHE A 782 -53.33 -15.17 -16.37
N ASP A 783 -52.06 -15.56 -16.26
CA ASP A 783 -51.71 -16.88 -15.73
C ASP A 783 -52.21 -17.05 -14.29
N ASN A 784 -52.90 -18.16 -14.01
CA ASN A 784 -53.50 -18.45 -12.70
C ASN A 784 -54.46 -17.34 -12.19
N THR A 785 -55.22 -16.72 -13.08
CA THR A 785 -56.31 -15.79 -12.72
C THR A 785 -57.66 -16.49 -12.64
N GLY A 786 -58.59 -15.90 -11.88
CA GLY A 786 -59.96 -16.41 -11.70
C GLY A 786 -60.11 -17.33 -10.49
N SER A 787 -61.31 -17.32 -9.90
CA SER A 787 -61.70 -18.08 -8.70
C SER A 787 -61.18 -19.52 -8.70
N SER A 788 -60.79 -20.03 -7.52
CA SER A 788 -60.43 -21.45 -7.32
C SER A 788 -61.47 -22.47 -7.82
N SER A 789 -62.73 -22.06 -7.99
CA SER A 789 -63.80 -22.88 -8.57
C SER A 789 -63.91 -22.81 -10.11
N ALA A 790 -63.17 -21.91 -10.77
CA ALA A 790 -63.08 -21.78 -12.23
C ALA A 790 -61.81 -20.99 -12.66
N PRO A 791 -60.61 -21.60 -12.60
CA PRO A 791 -59.39 -20.99 -13.13
C PRO A 791 -59.57 -20.66 -14.62
N GLY A 792 -59.26 -19.43 -15.03
CA GLY A 792 -59.36 -18.98 -16.43
C GLY A 792 -60.66 -18.26 -16.85
N LYS A 793 -61.63 -18.03 -15.96
CA LYS A 793 -62.87 -17.28 -16.30
C LYS A 793 -62.86 -15.82 -15.85
N VAL A 794 -61.79 -15.07 -16.12
CA VAL A 794 -61.83 -13.61 -15.92
C VAL A 794 -62.78 -13.03 -16.96
N ASN A 795 -63.82 -12.33 -16.53
CA ASN A 795 -64.68 -11.57 -17.43
C ASN A 795 -64.06 -10.18 -17.64
N VAL A 796 -63.50 -9.97 -18.82
CA VAL A 796 -62.85 -8.73 -19.24
C VAL A 796 -63.83 -7.86 -20.02
N LEU A 797 -63.96 -6.59 -19.63
CA LEU A 797 -64.72 -5.58 -20.36
C LEU A 797 -63.77 -4.50 -20.87
N THR A 798 -63.96 -4.02 -22.09
CA THR A 798 -63.13 -2.94 -22.66
C THR A 798 -63.92 -2.07 -23.63
N ASN A 799 -63.53 -0.81 -23.81
CA ASN A 799 -64.06 0.11 -24.83
C ASN A 799 -63.17 0.19 -26.08
N SER A 800 -62.27 -0.77 -26.28
CA SER A 800 -61.31 -0.79 -27.38
C SER A 800 -61.42 -2.08 -28.20
N GLU A 801 -61.82 -1.97 -29.47
CA GLU A 801 -61.93 -3.12 -30.37
C GLU A 801 -60.58 -3.81 -30.58
N THR A 802 -59.49 -3.04 -30.65
CA THR A 802 -58.13 -3.59 -30.82
C THR A 802 -57.69 -4.39 -29.58
N VAL A 803 -58.11 -4.00 -28.38
CA VAL A 803 -57.89 -4.77 -27.15
C VAL A 803 -58.64 -6.10 -27.20
N VAL A 804 -59.89 -6.11 -27.68
CA VAL A 804 -60.69 -7.33 -27.85
C VAL A 804 -60.00 -8.32 -28.79
N GLU A 805 -59.57 -7.85 -29.96
CA GLU A 805 -58.90 -8.69 -30.96
C GLU A 805 -57.60 -9.28 -30.41
N LYS A 806 -56.75 -8.45 -29.82
CA LYS A 806 -55.43 -8.87 -29.35
C LYS A 806 -55.49 -9.84 -28.17
N ILE A 807 -56.40 -9.61 -27.21
CA ILE A 807 -56.56 -10.52 -26.06
C ILE A 807 -57.15 -11.86 -26.51
N LYS A 808 -58.12 -11.89 -27.44
CA LYS A 808 -58.65 -13.15 -27.99
C LYS A 808 -57.61 -13.95 -28.77
N GLU A 809 -56.74 -13.26 -29.51
CA GLU A 809 -55.63 -13.89 -30.24
C GLU A 809 -54.66 -14.60 -29.29
N LEU A 810 -54.25 -13.92 -28.21
CA LEU A 810 -53.21 -14.42 -27.30
C LEU A 810 -53.76 -15.33 -26.19
N TYR A 811 -55.01 -15.13 -25.77
CA TYR A 811 -55.62 -15.76 -24.61
C TYR A 811 -57.07 -16.21 -24.92
N PRO A 812 -57.25 -17.29 -25.72
CA PRO A 812 -58.57 -17.70 -26.23
C PRO A 812 -59.55 -18.14 -25.13
N ASP A 813 -59.06 -18.52 -23.95
CA ASP A 813 -59.88 -18.95 -22.82
C ASP A 813 -60.46 -17.78 -21.99
N ILE A 814 -59.99 -16.55 -22.22
CA ILE A 814 -60.46 -15.35 -21.51
C ILE A 814 -61.77 -14.83 -22.13
N SER A 815 -62.78 -14.67 -21.29
CA SER A 815 -64.06 -14.07 -21.66
C SER A 815 -63.90 -12.55 -21.80
N ILE A 816 -63.92 -12.02 -23.02
CA ILE A 816 -63.77 -10.57 -23.27
C ILE A 816 -64.89 -10.00 -24.15
N ALA A 817 -65.47 -8.89 -23.71
CA ALA A 817 -66.55 -8.17 -24.41
C ALA A 817 -66.26 -6.67 -24.57
N PHE A 818 -66.67 -6.13 -25.73
CA PHE A 818 -66.70 -4.70 -25.98
C PHE A 818 -67.88 -4.05 -25.27
N ILE A 819 -67.68 -2.88 -24.67
CA ILE A 819 -68.72 -2.05 -24.05
C ILE A 819 -68.62 -0.61 -24.54
N ASP A 820 -69.77 0.03 -24.74
CA ASP A 820 -69.88 1.47 -25.02
C ASP A 820 -69.90 2.21 -23.67
N VAL A 821 -68.90 3.05 -23.39
CA VAL A 821 -68.58 3.58 -22.04
C VAL A 821 -68.97 5.03 -21.87
#